data_AF-A0A0M4CKB8-F1
#
_entry.id   AF-A0A0M4CKB8-F1
#
_cell.length_a   1.000
_cell.length_b   1.000
_cell.length_c   1.000
_cell.angle_alpha   90.00
_cell.angle_beta   90.00
_cell.angle_gamma   90.00
#
_symmetry.space_group_name_H-M   'P 1'
#
loop_
_entity.id
_entity.type
_entity.pdbx_description
1 polymer ?
#
loop_
_entity_poly.entity_id
_entity_poly.type
_entity_poly.pdbx_seq_one_letter_code
_entity_poly.pdbx_strand_id
1 'polypeptide(L)'
;MKTKLSRIIATVLSVFLIAGVIVPTPAKAQPTSPYDSLQEHLEDAYSYGYGGLLDLRLLNGYLTIDDPPRALSVAELNGVNQLWKVLQDDGQTANTSAIDLNALGLIYVNLGAISLPLIGDNGLLQFVLPGAGVGALHEFAHAPSANNAEGIVGVVSDTGGLELTQPGAGANAHLDLVDLLTLGGNDTGILSGIIQEASLSLGAISAAAQKPDQQGVYPPADLCRTGYTRLDYADLSQAGDPATFAEEDGRICSVYQIADAKLTIKSEQVGALGVSLSNTLKSALATTEDGVELLLGGNGLLTRIRDLPLLGPLLQSVVNGAVEITTEIRIDEEGLVKPILEEKLADSTGLVSIDLATGEIIIDIEKLHAGGLNGLDPNTNLISAGQLTQITQTVTNLLTASPSVEPNGLIAKLDRIVRGENQQGGLYATEVYLDICVLRALGVCTADPKITATLGGLLTGAQPTTNLSTYQNNPYDYYYRDGLLGILLSGLIVNLLTAVGTVVNDLLFDDPTYGLGSIVGSLQSSLITPVFDLLDPALQLILKPIANIIVNRQTLTEVEHGTVFTVSALEVNVLDFGTPTSDVLHLPLATASVMAQHWKPIEVELNVAKMGDGRNLHLGDYTYDLVCTTTDGLVVFEEDQITYAAGNVGERFDFTDNPNQLTLVNGTGLTRTAPMPADTKCVITANPTLADEKHVALRPTGDTLSRTPYTYFLDTDDLGLFVSNEESTWTSINDLSDIDTGSVGDIWKRHKFEYVVPAGAEKLPINIVHNYDLDKRNVVVTKDARAIDPAGKGNFKFQYSIDGGTTWSATQEIPHGGSFTIADVPFLDSTSREETQIQVREEIPAPAESVPTVTWLMGDPGTDWTGSHNGTHAVADAFAANTGITVDMTTTPDIQLKAVNTYNESVTVDFEATLPQTGRTTLVWVIGLGLLAALGALIMYVRSRNK
;
A
#
# COMPACT_ATOMS: atom_id res chain seq x y z
N MET A 1 -35.75 -36.71 -40.04
CA MET A 1 -35.33 -36.67 -38.61
C MET A 1 -34.27 -35.58 -38.36
N LYS A 2 -33.25 -35.44 -39.21
CA LYS A 2 -32.23 -34.35 -39.17
C LYS A 2 -32.80 -32.90 -39.13
N THR A 3 -33.85 -32.59 -39.88
CA THR A 3 -34.46 -31.24 -39.92
C THR A 3 -35.26 -30.86 -38.67
N LYS A 4 -35.75 -31.84 -37.90
CA LYS A 4 -36.41 -31.59 -36.60
C LYS A 4 -35.40 -31.41 -35.48
N LEU A 5 -34.26 -32.12 -35.52
CA LEU A 5 -33.18 -31.96 -34.55
C LEU A 5 -32.48 -30.60 -34.69
N SER A 6 -32.24 -30.13 -35.92
CA SER A 6 -31.64 -28.82 -36.19
C SER A 6 -32.54 -27.64 -35.76
N ARG A 7 -33.86 -27.79 -35.88
CA ARG A 7 -34.81 -26.77 -35.38
C ARG A 7 -34.93 -26.77 -33.85
N ILE A 8 -34.81 -27.93 -33.20
CA ILE A 8 -34.80 -28.03 -31.74
C ILE A 8 -33.50 -27.42 -31.18
N ILE A 9 -32.34 -27.71 -31.79
CA ILE A 9 -31.05 -27.13 -31.40
C ILE A 9 -31.03 -25.61 -31.62
N ALA A 10 -31.52 -25.12 -32.76
CA ALA A 10 -31.63 -23.67 -33.01
C ALA A 10 -32.60 -22.97 -32.03
N THR A 11 -33.73 -23.61 -31.68
CA THR A 11 -34.68 -23.03 -30.71
C THR A 11 -34.11 -23.03 -29.29
N VAL A 12 -33.34 -24.06 -28.91
CA VAL A 12 -32.65 -24.12 -27.61
C VAL A 12 -31.54 -23.06 -27.55
N LEU A 13 -30.73 -22.90 -28.59
CA LEU A 13 -29.70 -21.86 -28.70
C LEU A 13 -30.29 -20.44 -28.72
N SER A 14 -31.41 -20.20 -29.41
CA SER A 14 -32.10 -18.90 -29.38
C SER A 14 -32.71 -18.58 -28.02
N VAL A 15 -33.15 -19.59 -27.26
CA VAL A 15 -33.62 -19.39 -25.88
C VAL A 15 -32.46 -19.07 -24.93
N PHE A 16 -31.27 -19.67 -25.13
CA PHE A 16 -30.07 -19.32 -24.37
C PHE A 16 -29.53 -17.91 -24.70
N LEU A 17 -29.60 -17.48 -25.96
CA LEU A 17 -29.21 -16.12 -26.39
C LEU A 17 -30.17 -15.02 -25.91
N ILE A 18 -31.48 -15.29 -25.85
CA ILE A 18 -32.49 -14.34 -25.35
C ILE A 18 -32.51 -14.28 -23.81
N ALA A 19 -32.04 -15.33 -23.12
CA ALA A 19 -32.00 -15.39 -21.66
C ALA A 19 -30.71 -14.84 -21.03
N GLY A 20 -29.73 -14.37 -21.81
CA GLY A 20 -28.50 -13.77 -21.28
C GLY A 20 -27.63 -14.72 -20.46
N VAL A 21 -27.67 -16.04 -20.73
CA VAL A 21 -26.92 -17.07 -19.98
C VAL A 21 -25.58 -17.42 -20.63
N ILE A 22 -24.97 -16.44 -21.30
CA ILE A 22 -23.50 -16.39 -21.44
C ILE A 22 -23.12 -15.05 -20.85
N VAL A 23 -23.20 -14.97 -19.53
CA VAL A 23 -22.50 -13.93 -18.78
C VAL A 23 -21.04 -14.38 -18.79
N PRO A 24 -20.05 -13.53 -19.10
CA PRO A 24 -18.70 -13.80 -18.60
C PRO A 24 -18.87 -14.05 -17.10
N THR A 25 -18.67 -15.29 -16.66
CA THR A 25 -18.62 -15.56 -15.24
C THR A 25 -17.57 -14.61 -14.69
N PRO A 26 -17.88 -13.74 -13.71
CA PRO A 26 -16.81 -13.12 -12.95
C PRO A 26 -15.96 -14.30 -12.47
N ALA A 27 -14.72 -14.38 -12.96
CA ALA A 27 -13.78 -15.38 -12.50
C ALA A 27 -13.65 -15.12 -10.99
N LYS A 28 -14.40 -15.87 -10.20
CA LYS A 28 -14.17 -15.90 -8.77
C LYS A 28 -12.81 -16.55 -8.63
N ALA A 29 -11.91 -15.87 -7.92
CA ALA A 29 -10.67 -16.48 -7.46
C ALA A 29 -11.03 -17.87 -6.90
N GLN A 30 -10.28 -18.90 -7.31
CA GLN A 30 -10.44 -20.20 -6.67
C GLN A 30 -10.33 -20.00 -5.15
N PRO A 31 -11.22 -20.60 -4.34
CA PRO A 31 -10.99 -20.69 -2.92
C PRO A 31 -9.63 -21.37 -2.69
N THR A 32 -8.93 -20.96 -1.63
CA THR A 32 -7.59 -21.40 -1.25
C THR A 32 -7.40 -22.90 -1.53
N SER A 33 -6.38 -23.22 -2.33
CA SER A 33 -6.00 -24.61 -2.59
C SER A 33 -5.77 -25.31 -1.25
N PRO A 34 -6.24 -26.55 -1.02
CA PRO A 34 -5.88 -27.33 0.17
C PRO A 34 -4.38 -27.61 0.30
N TYR A 35 -3.59 -27.20 -0.70
CA TYR A 35 -2.13 -27.26 -0.72
C TYR A 35 -1.49 -25.86 -0.81
N ASP A 36 -2.22 -24.82 -0.42
CA ASP A 36 -1.69 -23.47 -0.34
C ASP A 36 -0.68 -23.37 0.80
N SER A 37 0.58 -23.67 0.49
CA SER A 37 1.70 -23.53 1.43
C SER A 37 1.92 -22.07 1.86
N LEU A 38 1.17 -21.09 1.33
CA LEU A 38 1.13 -19.74 1.89
C LEU A 38 0.53 -19.79 3.31
N GLN A 39 -0.62 -20.42 3.54
CA GLN A 39 -1.21 -20.43 4.89
C GLN A 39 -0.30 -21.14 5.91
N GLU A 40 0.17 -22.35 5.59
CA GLU A 40 1.02 -23.15 6.51
C GLU A 40 2.43 -22.54 6.75
N HIS A 41 2.86 -21.54 5.96
CA HIS A 41 4.15 -20.84 6.16
C HIS A 41 4.01 -19.38 6.60
N LEU A 42 2.83 -18.77 6.44
CA LEU A 42 2.58 -17.37 6.79
C LEU A 42 1.97 -17.18 8.18
N GLU A 43 1.37 -18.23 8.78
CA GLU A 43 0.84 -18.19 10.14
C GLU A 43 1.88 -17.64 11.14
N ASP A 44 3.16 -18.02 11.00
CA ASP A 44 4.25 -17.54 11.87
C ASP A 44 5.03 -16.32 11.33
N ALA A 45 4.64 -15.74 10.18
CA ALA A 45 5.44 -14.73 9.49
C ALA A 45 4.88 -13.32 9.69
N TYR A 46 5.73 -12.41 10.18
CA TYR A 46 5.42 -10.99 10.32
C TYR A 46 5.58 -10.24 8.99
N SER A 47 6.48 -10.72 8.12
CA SER A 47 6.71 -10.20 6.77
C SER A 47 7.09 -11.31 5.80
N TYR A 48 6.74 -11.12 4.53
CA TYR A 48 6.92 -12.07 3.45
C TYR A 48 7.09 -11.36 2.12
N GLY A 49 8.14 -11.74 1.39
CA GLY A 49 8.32 -11.39 -0.02
C GLY A 49 8.35 -12.66 -0.87
N TYR A 50 7.82 -12.57 -2.10
CA TYR A 50 7.88 -13.64 -3.08
C TYR A 50 7.96 -13.11 -4.51
N GLY A 51 8.81 -13.76 -5.30
CA GLY A 51 8.88 -13.59 -6.74
C GLY A 51 9.02 -14.94 -7.42
N GLY A 52 8.14 -15.24 -8.38
CA GLY A 52 8.16 -16.49 -9.13
C GLY A 52 7.68 -16.31 -10.55
N LEU A 53 8.40 -16.87 -11.54
CA LEU A 53 7.98 -16.77 -12.94
C LEU A 53 6.76 -17.63 -13.23
N LEU A 54 6.74 -18.83 -12.64
CA LEU A 54 5.65 -19.79 -12.73
C LEU A 54 5.28 -20.21 -11.31
N ASP A 55 4.05 -19.92 -10.90
CA ASP A 55 3.52 -20.48 -9.67
C ASP A 55 2.89 -21.85 -9.96
N LEU A 56 3.68 -22.90 -9.81
CA LEU A 56 3.27 -24.27 -10.11
C LEU A 56 2.56 -24.96 -8.94
N ARG A 57 2.36 -24.28 -7.82
CA ARG A 57 1.69 -24.84 -6.62
C ARG A 57 0.26 -25.26 -6.93
N LEU A 58 -0.42 -24.50 -7.78
CA LEU A 58 -1.78 -24.80 -8.26
C LEU A 58 -1.86 -26.10 -9.08
N LEU A 59 -0.73 -26.57 -9.60
CA LEU A 59 -0.64 -27.74 -10.47
C LEU A 59 -0.09 -29.00 -9.76
N ASN A 60 0.33 -28.90 -8.49
CA ASN A 60 1.11 -29.93 -7.78
C ASN A 60 0.53 -31.37 -7.89
N GLY A 61 -0.81 -31.53 -7.87
CA GLY A 61 -1.46 -32.84 -8.02
C GLY A 61 -1.36 -33.46 -9.42
N TYR A 62 -0.98 -32.66 -10.42
CA TYR A 62 -0.86 -33.02 -11.82
C TYR A 62 0.58 -32.95 -12.32
N LEU A 63 1.57 -32.59 -11.50
CA LEU A 63 2.95 -32.44 -11.98
C LEU A 63 3.85 -33.64 -11.64
N THR A 64 4.60 -34.11 -12.64
CA THR A 64 5.63 -35.15 -12.48
C THR A 64 6.97 -34.73 -13.08
N ILE A 65 8.07 -35.22 -12.52
CA ILE A 65 9.43 -35.03 -13.04
C ILE A 65 10.09 -36.40 -13.26
N ASP A 66 11.00 -36.49 -14.23
CA ASP A 66 11.82 -37.66 -14.60
C ASP A 66 11.08 -38.88 -15.21
N ASP A 67 11.86 -39.83 -15.75
CA ASP A 67 11.43 -41.20 -16.11
C ASP A 67 12.23 -42.21 -15.24
N PRO A 68 11.59 -42.92 -14.28
CA PRO A 68 10.15 -43.03 -14.07
C PRO A 68 9.55 -41.78 -13.38
N PRO A 69 8.30 -41.42 -13.70
CA PRO A 69 7.66 -40.21 -13.21
C PRO A 69 7.48 -40.26 -11.69
N ARG A 70 8.10 -39.30 -11.00
CA ARG A 70 7.81 -38.99 -9.59
C ARG A 70 7.03 -37.69 -9.50
N ALA A 71 6.17 -37.55 -8.49
CA ALA A 71 5.55 -36.28 -8.17
C ALA A 71 6.62 -35.25 -7.78
N LEU A 72 6.43 -34.00 -8.21
CA LEU A 72 7.25 -32.89 -7.72
C LEU A 72 6.89 -32.59 -6.25
N SER A 73 7.89 -32.23 -5.45
CA SER A 73 7.63 -31.68 -4.12
C SER A 73 7.33 -30.18 -4.23
N VAL A 74 6.52 -29.64 -3.31
CA VAL A 74 6.18 -28.20 -3.25
C VAL A 74 7.43 -27.32 -3.23
N ALA A 75 8.50 -27.77 -2.56
CA ALA A 75 9.77 -27.05 -2.50
C ALA A 75 10.51 -26.97 -3.86
N GLU A 76 10.24 -27.90 -4.79
CA GLU A 76 10.80 -27.90 -6.15
C GLU A 76 9.97 -27.09 -7.15
N LEU A 77 8.78 -26.63 -6.73
CA LEU A 77 7.80 -25.90 -7.55
C LEU A 77 7.72 -24.41 -7.20
N ASN A 78 8.45 -23.97 -6.18
CA ASN A 78 8.36 -22.63 -5.63
C ASN A 78 9.38 -21.70 -6.27
N GLY A 79 8.93 -20.49 -6.65
CA GLY A 79 9.84 -19.37 -6.88
C GLY A 79 10.58 -18.97 -5.60
N VAL A 80 11.27 -17.85 -5.62
CA VAL A 80 12.02 -17.37 -4.47
C VAL A 80 11.08 -16.71 -3.46
N ASN A 81 11.17 -17.13 -2.20
CA ASN A 81 10.51 -16.47 -1.08
C ASN A 81 11.50 -16.10 0.03
N GLN A 82 11.08 -15.17 0.88
CA GLN A 82 11.72 -14.87 2.13
C GLN A 82 10.66 -14.57 3.20
N LEU A 83 10.86 -15.11 4.39
CA LEU A 83 9.95 -14.99 5.53
C LEU A 83 10.69 -14.35 6.70
N TRP A 84 10.04 -13.39 7.35
CA TRP A 84 10.48 -12.79 8.60
C TRP A 84 9.66 -13.38 9.76
N LYS A 85 10.27 -14.28 10.54
CA LYS A 85 9.56 -15.08 11.57
C LYS A 85 9.81 -14.64 13.01
N VAL A 86 10.74 -13.73 13.24
CA VAL A 86 11.12 -13.27 14.59
C VAL A 86 11.14 -11.76 14.62
N LEU A 87 10.76 -11.12 15.74
CA LEU A 87 10.73 -9.65 15.82
C LEU A 87 12.12 -8.99 15.72
N GLN A 88 13.19 -9.75 15.98
CA GLN A 88 14.58 -9.30 15.92
C GLN A 88 15.10 -9.24 14.49
N ASP A 89 15.90 -8.21 14.18
CA ASP A 89 16.62 -8.13 12.90
C ASP A 89 17.57 -9.33 12.72
N ASP A 90 17.24 -10.20 11.76
CA ASP A 90 18.01 -11.40 11.46
C ASP A 90 19.12 -11.15 10.43
N GLY A 91 19.23 -9.92 9.92
CA GLY A 91 20.26 -9.49 8.97
C GLY A 91 20.24 -10.27 7.66
N GLN A 92 19.13 -10.94 7.32
CA GLN A 92 19.06 -11.74 6.12
C GLN A 92 19.13 -10.84 4.87
N THR A 93 20.08 -11.15 4.00
CA THR A 93 20.12 -10.57 2.66
C THR A 93 18.95 -11.08 1.83
N ALA A 94 18.57 -10.33 0.79
CA ALA A 94 17.55 -10.78 -0.16
C ALA A 94 17.88 -12.17 -0.74
N ASN A 95 16.84 -12.99 -0.90
CA ASN A 95 16.95 -14.24 -1.62
C ASN A 95 16.79 -13.96 -3.12
N THR A 96 17.67 -14.56 -3.93
CA THR A 96 17.62 -14.44 -5.39
C THR A 96 17.83 -15.79 -6.06
N SER A 97 17.24 -15.94 -7.24
CA SER A 97 17.44 -17.11 -8.10
C SER A 97 17.55 -16.67 -9.56
N ALA A 98 18.38 -17.38 -10.32
CA ALA A 98 18.38 -17.29 -11.77
C ALA A 98 17.56 -18.47 -12.30
N ILE A 99 16.59 -18.18 -13.17
CA ILE A 99 15.67 -19.22 -13.68
C ILE A 99 16.40 -20.12 -14.68
N ASP A 100 16.50 -21.41 -14.37
CA ASP A 100 16.98 -22.43 -15.31
C ASP A 100 15.82 -23.05 -16.09
N LEU A 101 15.61 -22.57 -17.31
CA LEU A 101 14.57 -23.08 -18.21
C LEU A 101 14.76 -24.55 -18.58
N ASN A 102 15.99 -25.09 -18.51
CA ASN A 102 16.21 -26.52 -18.78
C ASN A 102 15.67 -27.40 -17.66
N ALA A 103 15.73 -26.93 -16.40
CA ALA A 103 15.15 -27.63 -15.26
C ALA A 103 13.61 -27.62 -15.34
N LEU A 104 13.01 -26.51 -15.78
CA LEU A 104 11.57 -26.39 -15.99
C LEU A 104 11.04 -27.28 -17.14
N GLY A 105 11.85 -27.52 -18.17
CA GLY A 105 11.51 -28.44 -19.27
C GLY A 105 11.45 -29.93 -18.90
N LEU A 106 11.82 -30.29 -17.67
CA LEU A 106 11.70 -31.65 -17.14
C LEU A 106 10.37 -31.91 -16.42
N ILE A 107 9.55 -30.87 -16.25
CA ILE A 107 8.25 -30.94 -15.58
C ILE A 107 7.18 -31.35 -16.60
N TYR A 108 6.35 -32.33 -16.24
CA TYR A 108 5.24 -32.81 -17.05
C TYR A 108 3.91 -32.64 -16.31
N VAL A 109 2.87 -32.22 -17.04
CA VAL A 109 1.48 -32.27 -16.60
C VAL A 109 0.91 -33.66 -16.91
N ASN A 110 0.66 -34.43 -15.87
CA ASN A 110 0.05 -35.75 -15.86
C ASN A 110 -1.47 -35.65 -15.63
N LEU A 111 -2.23 -35.93 -16.69
CA LEU A 111 -3.69 -35.98 -16.68
C LEU A 111 -4.21 -37.43 -16.67
N GLY A 112 -3.45 -38.35 -16.09
CA GLY A 112 -3.76 -39.78 -15.99
C GLY A 112 -3.16 -40.59 -17.13
N ALA A 113 -3.89 -40.72 -18.25
CA ALA A 113 -3.42 -41.48 -19.42
C ALA A 113 -2.49 -40.68 -20.36
N ILE A 114 -2.40 -39.37 -20.14
CA ILE A 114 -1.66 -38.41 -20.96
C ILE A 114 -0.69 -37.67 -20.04
N SER A 115 0.57 -37.60 -20.44
CA SER A 115 1.61 -36.81 -19.77
C SER A 115 2.20 -35.86 -20.82
N LEU A 116 2.12 -34.56 -20.57
CA LEU A 116 2.57 -33.51 -21.48
C LEU A 116 3.71 -32.73 -20.84
N PRO A 117 4.79 -32.40 -21.57
CA PRO A 117 5.77 -31.45 -21.06
C PRO A 117 5.07 -30.13 -20.70
N LEU A 118 5.39 -29.56 -19.55
CA LEU A 118 4.91 -28.24 -19.18
C LEU A 118 5.63 -27.17 -20.03
N ILE A 119 6.95 -27.32 -20.19
CA ILE A 119 7.80 -26.40 -20.94
C ILE A 119 8.67 -27.16 -21.95
N GLY A 120 8.83 -26.62 -23.16
CA GLY A 120 9.74 -27.14 -24.19
C GLY A 120 9.06 -27.49 -25.51
N ASP A 121 9.78 -28.16 -26.41
CA ASP A 121 9.26 -28.56 -27.72
C ASP A 121 8.07 -29.53 -27.56
N ASN A 122 6.87 -29.11 -28.01
CA ASN A 122 5.58 -29.78 -27.79
C ASN A 122 5.10 -29.79 -26.33
N GLY A 123 5.56 -28.84 -25.51
CA GLY A 123 5.00 -28.58 -24.18
C GLY A 123 3.90 -27.51 -24.20
N LEU A 124 3.18 -27.35 -23.08
CA LEU A 124 2.12 -26.34 -22.94
C LEU A 124 2.65 -24.90 -23.11
N LEU A 125 3.88 -24.65 -22.70
CA LEU A 125 4.59 -23.37 -22.89
C LEU A 125 5.91 -23.60 -23.63
N GLN A 126 6.13 -22.86 -24.71
CA GLN A 126 7.41 -22.89 -25.43
C GLN A 126 8.13 -21.55 -25.24
N PHE A 127 9.21 -21.55 -24.46
CA PHE A 127 10.10 -20.40 -24.34
C PHE A 127 11.23 -20.53 -25.36
N VAL A 128 11.22 -19.70 -26.40
CA VAL A 128 12.34 -19.63 -27.36
C VAL A 128 13.30 -18.55 -26.86
N LEU A 129 14.59 -18.87 -26.70
CA LEU A 129 15.63 -17.87 -26.39
C LEU A 129 16.84 -18.07 -27.31
N PRO A 130 17.06 -17.20 -28.31
CA PRO A 130 18.28 -17.25 -29.12
C PRO A 130 19.43 -16.59 -28.36
N GLY A 131 20.27 -17.40 -27.71
CA GLY A 131 21.59 -16.98 -27.23
C GLY A 131 21.56 -16.09 -25.99
N ALA A 132 21.98 -16.65 -24.86
CA ALA A 132 22.23 -15.93 -23.62
C ALA A 132 23.12 -14.69 -23.85
N GLY A 133 22.63 -13.51 -23.45
CA GLY A 133 23.40 -12.28 -23.53
C GLY A 133 22.81 -11.02 -22.92
N VAL A 134 21.48 -10.89 -22.72
CA VAL A 134 20.89 -9.70 -22.10
C VAL A 134 19.72 -10.10 -21.20
N GLY A 135 19.86 -9.87 -19.89
CA GLY A 135 18.83 -10.04 -18.85
C GLY A 135 18.41 -11.48 -18.58
N ALA A 136 19.12 -12.21 -17.72
CA ALA A 136 18.57 -13.46 -17.20
C ALA A 136 17.29 -13.15 -16.42
N LEU A 137 16.25 -13.97 -16.60
CA LEU A 137 15.06 -13.87 -15.76
C LEU A 137 15.48 -14.20 -14.32
N HIS A 138 15.25 -13.26 -13.43
CA HIS A 138 15.61 -13.32 -12.03
C HIS A 138 14.35 -13.29 -11.18
N GLU A 139 14.41 -14.04 -10.08
CA GLU A 139 13.43 -14.02 -9.01
C GLU A 139 14.10 -13.40 -7.79
N PHE A 140 13.38 -12.52 -7.11
CA PHE A 140 13.88 -11.76 -5.97
C PHE A 140 12.79 -11.70 -4.90
N ALA A 141 13.18 -12.01 -3.66
CA ALA A 141 12.35 -11.80 -2.49
C ALA A 141 13.18 -11.17 -1.38
N HIS A 142 12.63 -10.12 -0.77
CA HIS A 142 13.27 -9.43 0.32
C HIS A 142 12.25 -9.04 1.40
N ALA A 143 12.41 -9.56 2.60
CA ALA A 143 11.64 -9.19 3.78
C ALA A 143 12.61 -8.71 4.88
N PRO A 144 13.15 -7.49 4.78
CA PRO A 144 14.22 -7.01 5.68
C PRO A 144 13.74 -6.64 7.08
N SER A 145 12.43 -6.59 7.31
CA SER A 145 11.84 -6.27 8.61
C SER A 145 10.39 -6.73 8.64
N ALA A 146 9.79 -6.75 9.84
CA ALA A 146 8.37 -7.06 10.03
C ALA A 146 7.39 -6.12 9.28
N ASN A 147 7.85 -4.93 8.88
CA ASN A 147 7.01 -3.89 8.26
C ASN A 147 7.42 -3.54 6.81
N ASN A 148 8.37 -4.28 6.23
CA ASN A 148 8.85 -4.05 4.88
C ASN A 148 8.97 -5.38 4.14
N ALA A 149 8.43 -5.42 2.93
CA ALA A 149 8.51 -6.58 2.06
C ALA A 149 8.58 -6.16 0.59
N GLU A 150 9.32 -6.92 -0.18
CA GLU A 150 9.46 -6.77 -1.62
C GLU A 150 9.54 -8.14 -2.29
N GLY A 151 8.77 -8.30 -3.37
CA GLY A 151 8.75 -9.49 -4.21
C GLY A 151 8.81 -9.07 -5.67
N ILE A 152 9.70 -9.66 -6.46
CA ILE A 152 9.93 -9.25 -7.85
C ILE A 152 10.29 -10.46 -8.71
N VAL A 153 9.79 -10.45 -9.93
CA VAL A 153 10.20 -11.39 -10.98
C VAL A 153 10.27 -10.69 -12.33
N GLY A 154 11.30 -11.00 -13.12
CA GLY A 154 11.50 -10.47 -14.47
C GLY A 154 12.98 -10.22 -14.78
N VAL A 155 13.27 -9.17 -15.56
CA VAL A 155 14.65 -8.67 -15.70
C VAL A 155 14.96 -7.82 -14.46
N VAL A 156 15.50 -8.48 -13.43
CA VAL A 156 15.77 -7.87 -12.12
C VAL A 156 17.27 -7.63 -11.97
N SER A 157 17.65 -6.45 -11.48
CA SER A 157 19.04 -6.17 -11.09
C SER A 157 19.41 -6.89 -9.79
N ASP A 158 20.71 -7.01 -9.51
CA ASP A 158 21.23 -7.55 -8.24
C ASP A 158 20.76 -6.78 -6.98
N THR A 159 20.13 -5.62 -7.17
CA THR A 159 19.61 -4.76 -6.10
C THR A 159 18.08 -4.80 -5.98
N GLY A 160 17.40 -5.72 -6.65
CA GLY A 160 15.93 -5.78 -6.66
C GLY A 160 15.28 -4.62 -7.42
N GLY A 161 15.97 -4.05 -8.41
CA GLY A 161 15.38 -3.06 -9.32
C GLY A 161 14.82 -3.75 -10.56
N LEU A 162 13.56 -3.50 -10.91
CA LEU A 162 13.03 -3.95 -12.19
C LEU A 162 13.62 -3.08 -13.32
N GLU A 163 14.36 -3.67 -14.27
CA GLU A 163 14.94 -2.93 -15.39
C GLU A 163 13.89 -2.67 -16.49
N LEU A 164 13.05 -1.66 -16.26
CA LEU A 164 11.90 -1.28 -17.10
C LEU A 164 12.26 -0.81 -18.53
N THR A 165 13.54 -0.74 -18.91
CA THR A 165 13.98 0.04 -20.09
C THR A 165 14.53 -0.77 -21.26
N GLN A 166 14.61 -2.09 -21.17
CA GLN A 166 14.94 -2.92 -22.33
C GLN A 166 14.09 -4.19 -22.34
N PRO A 167 12.96 -4.22 -23.07
CA PRO A 167 12.58 -5.46 -23.72
C PRO A 167 13.74 -5.80 -24.66
N GLY A 168 14.70 -6.58 -24.15
CA GLY A 168 15.79 -7.08 -24.97
C GLY A 168 15.21 -7.81 -26.19
N ALA A 169 15.99 -7.93 -27.26
CA ALA A 169 15.67 -8.80 -28.39
C ALA A 169 15.74 -10.29 -27.98
N GLY A 170 14.95 -10.68 -26.98
CA GLY A 170 14.65 -12.07 -26.63
C GLY A 170 13.52 -12.57 -27.51
N ALA A 171 13.40 -13.88 -27.67
CA ALA A 171 12.25 -14.44 -28.37
C ALA A 171 11.05 -14.57 -27.41
N ASN A 172 9.86 -14.53 -28.00
CA ASN A 172 8.61 -14.53 -27.28
C ASN A 172 8.34 -15.92 -26.67
N ALA A 173 7.63 -15.94 -25.54
CA ALA A 173 6.96 -17.14 -25.06
C ALA A 173 5.78 -17.46 -25.98
N HIS A 174 5.66 -18.71 -26.41
CA HIS A 174 4.57 -19.18 -27.25
C HIS A 174 3.65 -20.10 -26.45
N LEU A 175 2.35 -19.81 -26.50
CA LEU A 175 1.28 -20.65 -25.97
C LEU A 175 0.56 -21.32 -27.15
N ASP A 176 0.58 -22.65 -27.23
CA ASP A 176 -0.15 -23.40 -28.25
C ASP A 176 -1.65 -23.49 -27.89
N LEU A 177 -2.48 -22.83 -28.69
CA LEU A 177 -3.93 -22.77 -28.46
C LEU A 177 -4.67 -23.98 -29.03
N VAL A 178 -4.11 -24.66 -30.03
CA VAL A 178 -4.72 -25.85 -30.64
C VAL A 178 -4.64 -27.01 -29.65
N ASP A 179 -3.48 -27.19 -29.03
CA ASP A 179 -3.27 -28.23 -28.01
C ASP A 179 -4.13 -27.98 -26.77
N LEU A 180 -4.22 -26.72 -26.30
CA LEU A 180 -5.12 -26.35 -25.19
C LEU A 180 -6.60 -26.68 -25.47
N LEU A 181 -7.09 -26.36 -26.68
CA LEU A 181 -8.46 -26.66 -27.08
C LEU A 181 -8.74 -28.17 -27.17
N THR A 182 -7.76 -28.92 -27.68
CA THR A 182 -7.81 -30.38 -27.77
C THR A 182 -7.89 -31.00 -26.38
N LEU A 183 -7.09 -30.52 -25.44
CA LEU A 183 -7.06 -31.01 -24.06
C LEU A 183 -8.34 -30.69 -23.28
N GLY A 184 -8.94 -29.52 -23.52
CA GLY A 184 -10.23 -29.14 -22.92
C GLY A 184 -11.44 -29.91 -23.48
N GLY A 185 -11.24 -30.90 -24.36
CA GLY A 185 -12.31 -31.67 -25.00
C GLY A 185 -13.20 -30.84 -25.94
N ASN A 186 -12.75 -29.65 -26.33
CA ASN A 186 -13.47 -28.71 -27.17
C ASN A 186 -13.13 -28.86 -28.66
N ASP A 187 -12.31 -29.86 -29.04
CA ASP A 187 -12.12 -30.21 -30.43
C ASP A 187 -13.42 -30.77 -31.02
N THR A 188 -14.12 -29.89 -31.73
CA THR A 188 -15.38 -30.19 -32.40
C THR A 188 -15.17 -30.79 -33.80
N GLY A 189 -13.92 -31.08 -34.20
CA GLY A 189 -13.53 -31.44 -35.56
C GLY A 189 -13.58 -30.26 -36.53
N ILE A 190 -14.03 -29.08 -36.10
CA ILE A 190 -14.07 -27.84 -36.89
C ILE A 190 -12.65 -27.34 -37.18
N LEU A 191 -11.70 -27.53 -36.26
CA LEU A 191 -10.30 -27.13 -36.46
C LEU A 191 -9.60 -28.02 -37.50
N SER A 192 -10.01 -29.30 -37.57
CA SER A 192 -9.35 -30.30 -38.41
C SER A 192 -9.39 -29.90 -39.89
N GLY A 193 -8.21 -29.59 -40.43
CA GLY A 193 -8.03 -29.13 -41.79
C GLY A 193 -8.32 -27.65 -42.05
N ILE A 194 -8.88 -26.88 -41.10
CA ILE A 194 -9.13 -25.42 -41.26
C ILE A 194 -7.99 -24.58 -40.69
N ILE A 195 -7.53 -24.94 -39.49
CA ILE A 195 -6.45 -24.25 -38.78
C ILE A 195 -5.40 -25.29 -38.43
N GLN A 196 -4.18 -25.08 -38.92
CA GLN A 196 -3.05 -25.97 -38.73
C GLN A 196 -2.32 -25.65 -37.42
N GLU A 197 -2.12 -24.36 -37.15
CA GLU A 197 -1.36 -23.86 -36.01
C GLU A 197 -2.07 -22.61 -35.47
N ALA A 198 -2.14 -22.46 -34.15
CA ALA A 198 -2.60 -21.25 -33.50
C ALA A 198 -1.82 -21.02 -32.22
N SER A 199 -1.06 -19.92 -32.17
CA SER A 199 -0.17 -19.63 -31.04
C SER A 199 -0.32 -18.19 -30.58
N LEU A 200 -0.41 -17.99 -29.26
CA LEU A 200 -0.27 -16.67 -28.65
C LEU A 200 1.20 -16.46 -28.26
N SER A 201 1.82 -15.45 -28.86
CA SER A 201 3.20 -15.06 -28.58
C SER A 201 3.20 -13.87 -27.62
N LEU A 202 3.85 -14.03 -26.48
CA LEU A 202 4.02 -13.01 -25.44
C LEU A 202 5.50 -12.66 -25.35
N GLY A 203 5.86 -11.38 -25.36
CA GLY A 203 7.24 -10.97 -25.12
C GLY A 203 7.62 -11.05 -23.63
N ALA A 204 8.54 -10.19 -23.19
CA ALA A 204 9.00 -10.17 -21.81
C ALA A 204 7.85 -9.85 -20.84
N ILE A 205 7.73 -10.66 -19.78
CA ILE A 205 6.76 -10.48 -18.69
C ILE A 205 7.48 -10.25 -17.36
N SER A 206 6.95 -9.36 -16.53
CA SER A 206 7.48 -9.09 -15.19
C SER A 206 6.41 -8.58 -14.25
N ALA A 207 6.63 -8.78 -12.95
CA ALA A 207 5.80 -8.22 -11.90
C ALA A 207 6.62 -7.91 -10.66
N ALA A 208 6.20 -6.89 -9.92
CA ALA A 208 6.76 -6.53 -8.65
C ALA A 208 5.66 -6.08 -7.69
N ALA A 209 5.79 -6.47 -6.43
CA ALA A 209 4.98 -6.01 -5.33
C ALA A 209 5.89 -5.53 -4.20
N GLN A 210 5.46 -4.47 -3.53
CA GLN A 210 6.20 -3.87 -2.43
C GLN A 210 5.22 -3.41 -1.36
N LYS A 211 5.53 -3.72 -0.10
CA LYS A 211 4.97 -3.05 1.07
C LYS A 211 6.09 -2.24 1.72
N PRO A 212 6.15 -0.91 1.50
CA PRO A 212 7.26 -0.08 1.97
C PRO A 212 7.33 0.04 3.49
N ASP A 213 8.54 0.22 4.01
CA ASP A 213 8.76 0.56 5.42
C ASP A 213 8.09 1.90 5.78
N GLN A 214 7.32 1.92 6.86
CA GLN A 214 6.55 3.08 7.33
C GLN A 214 7.16 3.80 8.54
N GLN A 215 8.45 3.58 8.87
CA GLN A 215 9.15 4.27 9.97
C GLN A 215 8.72 5.74 10.17
N GLY A 216 7.81 5.98 11.11
CA GLY A 216 7.43 7.31 11.60
C GLY A 216 6.63 8.24 10.67
N VAL A 217 6.11 7.80 9.51
CA VAL A 217 5.40 8.70 8.58
C VAL A 217 3.92 8.32 8.45
N TYR A 218 3.04 9.16 9.03
CA TYR A 218 1.58 9.10 8.81
C TYR A 218 1.01 10.47 8.42
N PRO A 219 0.11 10.56 7.42
CA PRO A 219 -0.26 9.49 6.47
C PRO A 219 0.94 9.06 5.64
N PRO A 220 0.94 7.85 5.04
CA PRO A 220 2.04 7.43 4.18
C PRO A 220 2.24 8.50 3.10
N ALA A 221 3.40 9.16 3.11
CA ALA A 221 3.87 9.93 1.96
C ALA A 221 4.02 8.97 0.76
N ASP A 222 4.33 9.48 -0.42
CA ASP A 222 4.49 8.66 -1.64
C ASP A 222 5.69 7.70 -1.51
N LEU A 223 5.48 6.59 -0.79
CA LEU A 223 6.47 5.57 -0.46
C LEU A 223 6.66 4.59 -1.62
N CYS A 224 5.80 4.63 -2.63
CA CYS A 224 5.96 3.83 -3.84
C CYS A 224 7.14 4.33 -4.66
N ARG A 225 7.99 3.41 -5.12
CA ARG A 225 9.05 3.72 -6.07
C ARG A 225 8.45 4.28 -7.36
N THR A 226 9.19 5.15 -8.03
CA THR A 226 8.76 5.71 -9.33
C THR A 226 8.43 4.58 -10.32
N GLY A 227 7.24 4.62 -10.91
CA GLY A 227 6.76 3.60 -11.84
C GLY A 227 5.90 2.50 -11.21
N TYR A 228 5.71 2.50 -9.89
CA TYR A 228 4.78 1.62 -9.21
C TYR A 228 3.41 2.29 -9.04
N THR A 229 2.36 1.50 -9.17
CA THR A 229 0.98 1.88 -8.91
C THR A 229 0.63 1.53 -7.47
N ARG A 230 0.07 2.51 -6.77
CA ARG A 230 -0.46 2.35 -5.42
C ARG A 230 -1.73 1.52 -5.48
N LEU A 231 -1.87 0.55 -4.58
CA LEU A 231 -3.08 -0.27 -4.47
C LEU A 231 -4.28 0.63 -4.17
N ASP A 232 -5.33 0.53 -5.00
CA ASP A 232 -6.66 1.08 -4.71
C ASP A 232 -7.57 -0.10 -4.32
N TYR A 233 -8.00 -0.13 -3.07
CA TYR A 233 -8.86 -1.20 -2.58
C TYR A 233 -10.22 -1.25 -3.31
N ALA A 234 -10.74 -0.12 -3.80
CA ALA A 234 -12.04 -0.10 -4.50
C ALA A 234 -12.05 -1.06 -5.69
N ASP A 235 -10.89 -1.23 -6.34
CA ASP A 235 -10.68 -2.11 -7.49
C ASP A 235 -10.66 -3.61 -7.11
N LEU A 236 -10.50 -3.95 -5.83
CA LEU A 236 -10.41 -5.33 -5.30
C LEU A 236 -11.56 -5.76 -4.37
N SER A 237 -12.56 -4.90 -4.17
CA SER A 237 -13.60 -4.96 -3.10
C SER A 237 -14.49 -6.22 -2.99
N GLN A 238 -14.24 -7.29 -3.75
CA GLN A 238 -15.01 -8.54 -3.72
C GLN A 238 -14.33 -9.72 -2.99
N ALA A 239 -13.14 -9.54 -2.39
CA ALA A 239 -12.26 -10.64 -1.99
C ALA A 239 -12.15 -10.97 -0.47
N GLY A 240 -13.01 -10.45 0.42
CA GLY A 240 -12.83 -10.61 1.89
C GLY A 240 -13.45 -9.47 2.71
N ASP A 241 -12.98 -9.25 3.95
CA ASP A 241 -13.52 -8.22 4.85
C ASP A 241 -13.14 -6.80 4.37
N PRO A 242 -14.13 -5.97 3.98
CA PRO A 242 -13.86 -4.61 3.52
C PRO A 242 -13.20 -3.71 4.56
N ALA A 243 -13.36 -3.99 5.85
CA ALA A 243 -12.73 -3.22 6.92
C ALA A 243 -11.21 -3.46 6.95
N THR A 244 -10.78 -4.73 7.00
CA THR A 244 -9.37 -5.13 6.95
C THR A 244 -8.69 -4.63 5.68
N PHE A 245 -9.37 -4.66 4.55
CA PHE A 245 -8.78 -4.25 3.28
C PHE A 245 -8.73 -2.74 3.06
N ALA A 246 -9.67 -1.98 3.64
CA ALA A 246 -9.58 -0.53 3.66
C ALA A 246 -8.36 -0.04 4.45
N GLU A 247 -7.86 -0.82 5.42
CA GLU A 247 -6.63 -0.49 6.15
C GLU A 247 -5.37 -0.59 5.28
N GLU A 248 -5.39 -1.41 4.23
CA GLU A 248 -4.27 -1.58 3.29
C GLU A 248 -4.32 -0.60 2.11
N ASP A 249 -5.39 0.20 2.02
CA ASP A 249 -5.60 1.13 0.93
C ASP A 249 -4.43 2.10 0.78
N GLY A 250 -3.80 1.99 -0.37
CA GLY A 250 -2.57 2.69 -0.70
C GLY A 250 -1.37 2.43 0.21
N ARG A 251 -1.29 1.32 0.93
CA ARG A 251 -0.06 0.95 1.66
C ARG A 251 0.81 -0.02 0.89
N ILE A 252 0.29 -0.55 -0.20
CA ILE A 252 0.94 -1.53 -1.06
C ILE A 252 1.16 -0.90 -2.44
N CYS A 253 2.31 -1.20 -3.04
CA CYS A 253 2.71 -0.72 -4.34
C CYS A 253 2.92 -1.93 -5.26
N SER A 254 2.51 -1.83 -6.51
CA SER A 254 2.68 -2.89 -7.49
C SER A 254 2.97 -2.37 -8.88
N VAL A 255 3.67 -3.15 -9.69
CA VAL A 255 3.84 -2.90 -11.11
C VAL A 255 3.90 -4.23 -11.84
N TYR A 256 3.47 -4.24 -13.10
CA TYR A 256 3.67 -5.34 -14.00
C TYR A 256 4.06 -4.79 -15.37
N GLN A 257 4.73 -5.63 -16.16
CA GLN A 257 4.97 -5.34 -17.58
C GLN A 257 4.73 -6.57 -18.44
N ILE A 258 4.14 -6.32 -19.60
CA ILE A 258 4.00 -7.26 -20.72
C ILE A 258 4.48 -6.53 -21.97
N ALA A 259 5.52 -7.06 -22.61
CA ALA A 259 5.95 -6.61 -23.93
C ALA A 259 5.35 -7.52 -24.99
N ASP A 260 4.82 -6.96 -26.09
CA ASP A 260 4.23 -7.67 -27.24
C ASP A 260 3.16 -8.74 -26.90
N ALA A 261 2.01 -8.70 -27.59
CA ALA A 261 1.08 -9.82 -27.60
C ALA A 261 0.55 -10.05 -29.00
N LYS A 262 1.02 -11.12 -29.65
CA LYS A 262 0.67 -11.44 -31.04
C LYS A 262 0.09 -12.83 -31.13
N LEU A 263 -1.16 -12.90 -31.58
CA LEU A 263 -1.81 -14.13 -31.94
C LEU A 263 -1.52 -14.45 -33.41
N THR A 264 -0.90 -15.59 -33.66
CA THR A 264 -0.63 -16.09 -35.02
C THR A 264 -1.49 -17.31 -35.27
N ILE A 265 -2.26 -17.29 -36.35
CA ILE A 265 -3.14 -18.38 -36.78
C ILE A 265 -2.76 -18.75 -38.21
N LYS A 266 -2.48 -20.03 -38.45
CA LYS A 266 -2.13 -20.55 -39.78
C LYS A 266 -3.28 -21.37 -40.33
N SER A 267 -3.83 -20.92 -41.45
CA SER A 267 -4.95 -21.58 -42.13
C SER A 267 -4.57 -22.02 -43.54
N GLU A 268 -4.75 -23.31 -43.82
CA GLU A 268 -4.48 -23.89 -45.15
C GLU A 268 -5.41 -23.29 -46.21
N GLN A 269 -6.64 -22.98 -45.84
CA GLN A 269 -7.68 -22.41 -46.70
C GLN A 269 -7.31 -21.00 -47.14
N VAL A 270 -6.68 -20.22 -46.26
CA VAL A 270 -6.20 -18.88 -46.59
C VAL A 270 -5.03 -18.95 -47.57
N GLY A 271 -4.09 -19.88 -47.37
CA GLY A 271 -3.01 -20.15 -48.33
C GLY A 271 -3.54 -20.67 -49.69
N ALA A 272 -4.47 -21.61 -49.64
CA ALA A 272 -5.13 -22.17 -50.84
C ALA A 272 -5.96 -21.11 -51.59
N LEU A 273 -6.53 -20.13 -50.87
CA LEU A 273 -7.23 -18.99 -51.46
C LEU A 273 -6.27 -18.15 -52.30
N GLY A 274 -5.07 -17.82 -51.80
CA GLY A 274 -4.05 -17.10 -52.54
C GLY A 274 -3.69 -17.80 -53.86
N VAL A 275 -3.38 -19.10 -53.79
CA VAL A 275 -3.06 -19.93 -54.97
C VAL A 275 -4.23 -19.99 -55.95
N SER A 276 -5.46 -20.18 -55.45
CA SER A 276 -6.68 -20.27 -56.27
C SER A 276 -6.99 -18.94 -56.97
N LEU A 277 -6.83 -17.80 -56.27
CA LEU A 277 -6.96 -16.47 -56.84
C LEU A 277 -5.93 -16.25 -57.94
N SER A 278 -4.66 -16.55 -57.68
CA SER A 278 -3.58 -16.42 -58.67
C SER A 278 -3.87 -17.24 -59.92
N ASN A 279 -4.26 -18.51 -59.79
CA ASN A 279 -4.54 -19.37 -60.93
C ASN A 279 -5.78 -18.93 -61.72
N THR A 280 -6.84 -18.51 -61.02
CA THR A 280 -8.07 -18.03 -61.66
C THR A 280 -7.83 -16.72 -62.39
N LEU A 281 -7.06 -15.81 -61.79
CA LEU A 281 -6.69 -14.54 -62.41
C LEU A 281 -5.81 -14.78 -63.65
N LYS A 282 -4.76 -15.59 -63.55
CA LYS A 282 -3.92 -15.95 -64.73
C LYS A 282 -4.74 -16.57 -65.86
N SER A 283 -5.62 -17.52 -65.53
CA SER A 283 -6.48 -18.17 -66.52
C SER A 283 -7.42 -17.16 -67.20
N ALA A 284 -7.94 -16.21 -66.43
CA ALA A 284 -8.79 -15.15 -66.96
C ALA A 284 -8.01 -14.17 -67.85
N LEU A 285 -6.82 -13.72 -67.40
CA LEU A 285 -5.94 -12.84 -68.18
C LEU A 285 -5.58 -13.48 -69.53
N ALA A 286 -5.14 -14.75 -69.53
CA ALA A 286 -4.82 -15.48 -70.74
C ALA A 286 -6.03 -15.64 -71.69
N THR A 287 -7.22 -15.96 -71.14
CA THR A 287 -8.45 -16.04 -71.95
C THR A 287 -8.82 -14.70 -72.56
N THR A 288 -8.53 -13.61 -71.85
CA THR A 288 -8.76 -12.26 -72.34
C THR A 288 -7.74 -11.87 -73.41
N GLU A 289 -6.45 -12.19 -73.27
CA GLU A 289 -5.46 -12.02 -74.33
C GLU A 289 -5.91 -12.72 -75.62
N ASP A 290 -6.26 -14.01 -75.54
CA ASP A 290 -6.78 -14.80 -76.67
C ASP A 290 -8.04 -14.15 -77.29
N GLY A 291 -8.96 -13.67 -76.45
CA GLY A 291 -10.20 -13.03 -76.86
C GLY A 291 -9.97 -11.69 -77.57
N VAL A 292 -9.04 -10.88 -77.09
CA VAL A 292 -8.70 -9.60 -77.69
C VAL A 292 -7.92 -9.81 -78.99
N GLU A 293 -6.98 -10.75 -79.05
CA GLU A 293 -6.26 -11.12 -80.28
C GLU A 293 -7.22 -11.62 -81.38
N LEU A 294 -8.24 -12.40 -81.01
CA LEU A 294 -9.27 -12.87 -81.95
C LEU A 294 -10.13 -11.72 -82.50
N LEU A 295 -10.48 -10.74 -81.64
CA LEU A 295 -11.31 -9.59 -82.00
C LEU A 295 -10.55 -8.50 -82.76
N LEU A 296 -9.25 -8.34 -82.49
CA LEU A 296 -8.39 -7.41 -83.21
C LEU A 296 -7.83 -8.03 -84.49
N GLY A 297 -7.60 -9.34 -84.56
CA GLY A 297 -6.98 -10.03 -85.70
C GLY A 297 -7.72 -9.93 -87.05
N GLY A 298 -7.18 -10.63 -88.06
CA GLY A 298 -7.49 -10.44 -89.50
C GLY A 298 -8.95 -10.60 -89.97
N ASN A 299 -9.87 -11.03 -89.10
CA ASN A 299 -11.32 -11.14 -89.38
C ASN A 299 -12.20 -10.20 -88.52
N GLY A 300 -11.61 -9.41 -87.63
CA GLY A 300 -12.31 -8.61 -86.61
C GLY A 300 -12.33 -7.10 -86.87
N LEU A 301 -12.00 -6.29 -85.86
CA LEU A 301 -12.02 -4.82 -85.87
C LEU A 301 -11.16 -4.23 -87.00
N LEU A 302 -9.99 -4.81 -87.28
CA LEU A 302 -9.10 -4.37 -88.36
C LEU A 302 -9.78 -4.44 -89.75
N THR A 303 -10.74 -5.35 -89.94
CA THR A 303 -11.55 -5.45 -91.15
C THR A 303 -12.55 -4.29 -91.25
N ARG A 304 -13.15 -3.86 -90.12
CA ARG A 304 -14.08 -2.73 -90.08
C ARG A 304 -13.39 -1.39 -90.25
N ILE A 305 -12.16 -1.28 -89.74
CA ILE A 305 -11.31 -0.09 -89.89
C ILE A 305 -10.87 0.07 -91.35
N ARG A 306 -10.65 -1.03 -92.09
CA ARG A 306 -10.44 -1.03 -93.54
C ARG A 306 -11.63 -0.43 -94.31
N ASP A 307 -12.83 -0.52 -93.77
CA ASP A 307 -14.08 -0.06 -94.37
C ASP A 307 -14.48 1.37 -93.93
N LEU A 308 -13.68 2.05 -93.09
CA LEU A 308 -13.94 3.43 -92.65
C LEU A 308 -13.82 4.44 -93.82
N PRO A 309 -14.75 5.39 -93.98
CA PRO A 309 -14.86 6.25 -95.17
C PRO A 309 -13.70 7.23 -95.39
N LEU A 310 -12.88 7.50 -94.37
CA LEU A 310 -11.68 8.35 -94.47
C LEU A 310 -10.38 7.55 -94.69
N LEU A 311 -10.34 6.28 -94.25
CA LEU A 311 -9.18 5.39 -94.30
C LEU A 311 -9.19 4.49 -95.54
N GLY A 312 -10.37 3.99 -95.91
CA GLY A 312 -10.59 3.14 -97.08
C GLY A 312 -10.03 3.72 -98.38
N PRO A 313 -10.30 4.99 -98.75
CA PRO A 313 -9.78 5.58 -99.99
C PRO A 313 -8.25 5.81 -99.98
N LEU A 314 -7.67 6.08 -98.82
CA LEU A 314 -6.22 6.34 -98.65
C LEU A 314 -5.42 5.03 -98.65
N LEU A 315 -5.95 3.98 -98.02
CA LEU A 315 -5.41 2.62 -98.06
C LEU A 315 -5.67 1.94 -99.43
N GLN A 316 -6.76 2.27 -100.13
CA GLN A 316 -7.03 1.78 -101.49
C GLN A 316 -6.23 2.52 -102.58
N SER A 317 -5.92 3.81 -102.41
CA SER A 317 -5.18 4.59 -103.41
C SER A 317 -3.66 4.33 -103.42
N VAL A 318 -3.12 3.78 -102.34
CA VAL A 318 -1.69 3.42 -102.23
C VAL A 318 -1.44 1.95 -102.65
N VAL A 319 -2.46 1.08 -102.77
CA VAL A 319 -2.21 -0.37 -102.82
C VAL A 319 -3.21 -1.20 -103.63
N ASN A 320 -2.74 -1.80 -104.73
CA ASN A 320 -3.28 -3.04 -105.32
C ASN A 320 -2.72 -4.30 -104.61
N GLY A 321 -2.28 -4.15 -103.36
CA GLY A 321 -1.61 -5.16 -102.54
C GLY A 321 -2.18 -5.13 -101.13
N ALA A 322 -2.25 -6.29 -100.50
CA ALA A 322 -2.82 -6.44 -99.17
C ALA A 322 -2.01 -5.62 -98.13
N VAL A 323 -2.69 -4.78 -97.36
CA VAL A 323 -2.20 -4.25 -96.08
C VAL A 323 -2.54 -5.30 -95.02
N GLU A 324 -1.53 -5.73 -94.27
CA GLU A 324 -1.67 -6.72 -93.21
C GLU A 324 -1.29 -6.05 -91.91
N ILE A 325 -2.22 -5.95 -90.97
CA ILE A 325 -1.98 -5.40 -89.64
C ILE A 325 -2.01 -6.58 -88.68
N THR A 326 -0.92 -6.74 -87.94
CA THR A 326 -0.81 -7.71 -86.84
C THR A 326 -0.86 -6.92 -85.53
N THR A 327 -1.70 -7.38 -84.61
CA THR A 327 -1.81 -6.81 -83.26
C THR A 327 -1.37 -7.88 -82.28
N GLU A 328 -0.51 -7.52 -81.34
CA GLU A 328 -0.13 -8.34 -80.21
C GLU A 328 -0.47 -7.56 -78.95
N ILE A 329 -1.08 -8.22 -77.98
CA ILE A 329 -1.35 -7.64 -76.67
C ILE A 329 -0.46 -8.34 -75.67
N ARG A 330 0.18 -7.55 -74.80
CA ARG A 330 1.04 -8.05 -73.74
C ARG A 330 0.52 -7.56 -72.42
N ILE A 331 -0.12 -8.45 -71.67
CA ILE A 331 -0.46 -8.23 -70.27
C ILE A 331 0.72 -8.71 -69.42
N ASP A 332 1.19 -7.88 -68.49
CA ASP A 332 2.18 -8.30 -67.49
C ASP A 332 1.51 -9.18 -66.43
N GLU A 333 1.21 -10.44 -66.78
CA GLU A 333 0.54 -11.38 -65.88
C GLU A 333 1.27 -11.54 -64.55
N GLU A 334 2.61 -11.59 -64.59
CA GLU A 334 3.44 -11.78 -63.41
C GLU A 334 3.41 -10.53 -62.52
N GLY A 335 3.58 -9.34 -63.10
CA GLY A 335 3.48 -8.08 -62.37
C GLY A 335 2.10 -7.78 -61.80
N LEU A 336 1.02 -8.30 -62.40
CA LEU A 336 -0.35 -8.15 -61.89
C LEU A 336 -0.69 -9.15 -60.77
N VAL A 337 -0.23 -10.39 -60.86
CA VAL A 337 -0.61 -11.45 -59.91
C VAL A 337 0.31 -11.51 -58.70
N LYS A 338 1.61 -11.25 -58.88
CA LYS A 338 2.62 -11.33 -57.83
C LYS A 338 2.31 -10.48 -56.59
N PRO A 339 1.83 -9.22 -56.72
CA PRO A 339 1.44 -8.42 -55.57
C PRO A 339 0.38 -9.11 -54.71
N ILE A 340 -0.60 -9.82 -55.29
CA ILE A 340 -1.67 -10.53 -54.55
C ILE A 340 -1.09 -11.51 -53.54
N LEU A 341 -0.06 -12.25 -53.95
CA LEU A 341 0.57 -13.28 -53.14
C LEU A 341 1.62 -12.72 -52.18
N GLU A 342 2.41 -11.74 -52.61
CA GLU A 342 3.58 -11.28 -51.84
C GLU A 342 3.29 -10.16 -50.85
N GLU A 343 2.32 -9.28 -51.12
CA GLU A 343 1.98 -8.22 -50.18
C GLU A 343 0.88 -8.67 -49.21
N LYS A 344 1.15 -8.57 -47.92
CA LYS A 344 0.17 -8.88 -46.88
C LYS A 344 -1.00 -7.91 -46.93
N LEU A 345 -2.19 -8.42 -46.67
CA LEU A 345 -3.35 -7.57 -46.35
C LEU A 345 -3.14 -7.08 -44.92
N ALA A 346 -3.30 -5.78 -44.67
CA ALA A 346 -3.16 -5.22 -43.34
C ALA A 346 -4.14 -4.08 -43.16
N ASP A 347 -4.89 -4.09 -42.06
CA ASP A 347 -5.82 -3.00 -41.79
C ASP A 347 -5.05 -1.73 -41.39
N SER A 348 -5.72 -0.58 -41.50
CA SER A 348 -5.09 0.73 -41.25
C SER A 348 -4.56 0.92 -39.81
N THR A 349 -5.05 0.13 -38.84
CA THR A 349 -4.62 0.20 -37.44
C THR A 349 -3.44 -0.73 -37.14
N GLY A 350 -3.14 -1.66 -38.05
CA GLY A 350 -2.14 -2.71 -37.84
C GLY A 350 -2.57 -3.80 -36.86
N LEU A 351 -3.87 -3.89 -36.54
CA LEU A 351 -4.44 -4.89 -35.65
C LEU A 351 -4.40 -6.29 -36.26
N VAL A 352 -4.69 -6.42 -37.56
CA VAL A 352 -4.73 -7.68 -38.29
C VAL A 352 -3.91 -7.58 -39.56
N SER A 353 -3.08 -8.60 -39.79
CA SER A 353 -2.44 -8.83 -41.09
C SER A 353 -2.68 -10.25 -41.58
N ILE A 354 -2.97 -10.40 -42.87
CA ILE A 354 -3.21 -11.69 -43.53
C ILE A 354 -2.20 -11.86 -44.67
N ASP A 355 -1.44 -12.94 -44.61
CA ASP A 355 -0.52 -13.37 -45.65
C ASP A 355 -1.18 -14.51 -46.46
N LEU A 356 -1.49 -14.24 -47.72
CA LEU A 356 -2.13 -15.22 -48.61
C LEU A 356 -1.16 -16.24 -49.19
N ALA A 357 0.15 -16.00 -49.12
CA ALA A 357 1.16 -16.96 -49.57
C ALA A 357 1.44 -18.03 -48.50
N THR A 358 1.51 -17.62 -47.23
CA THR A 358 1.75 -18.55 -46.11
C THR A 358 0.46 -19.06 -45.46
N GLY A 359 -0.65 -18.34 -45.62
CA GLY A 359 -1.91 -18.63 -44.93
C GLY A 359 -1.93 -18.12 -43.47
N GLU A 360 -1.01 -17.24 -43.09
CA GLU A 360 -0.90 -16.70 -41.74
C GLU A 360 -1.84 -15.50 -41.53
N ILE A 361 -2.54 -15.51 -40.42
CA ILE A 361 -3.32 -14.39 -39.87
C ILE A 361 -2.64 -13.99 -38.56
N ILE A 362 -2.11 -12.77 -38.52
CA ILE A 362 -1.44 -12.21 -37.36
C ILE A 362 -2.34 -11.14 -36.76
N ILE A 363 -2.63 -11.26 -35.48
CA ILE A 363 -3.45 -10.31 -34.71
C ILE A 363 -2.58 -9.72 -33.60
N ASP A 364 -2.36 -8.41 -33.65
CA ASP A 364 -1.60 -7.65 -32.65
C ASP A 364 -2.56 -7.19 -31.54
N ILE A 365 -2.63 -7.99 -30.47
CA ILE A 365 -3.57 -7.78 -29.35
C ILE A 365 -3.25 -6.48 -28.61
N GLU A 366 -1.99 -6.03 -28.60
CA GLU A 366 -1.60 -4.77 -27.98
C GLU A 366 -2.35 -3.57 -28.60
N LYS A 367 -2.67 -3.63 -29.90
CA LYS A 367 -3.44 -2.59 -30.61
C LYS A 367 -4.90 -2.49 -30.18
N LEU A 368 -5.43 -3.47 -29.44
CA LEU A 368 -6.80 -3.43 -28.93
C LEU A 368 -6.95 -2.53 -27.70
N HIS A 369 -5.85 -2.18 -27.04
CA HIS A 369 -5.84 -1.42 -25.78
C HIS A 369 -5.19 -0.05 -25.99
N ALA A 370 -5.91 1.00 -25.61
CA ALA A 370 -5.48 2.39 -25.81
C ALA A 370 -4.36 2.75 -24.82
N GLY A 371 -3.11 2.43 -25.17
CA GLY A 371 -1.93 2.57 -24.32
C GLY A 371 -1.06 1.33 -24.22
N GLY A 372 -1.45 0.23 -24.88
CA GLY A 372 -0.79 -1.07 -24.80
C GLY A 372 -1.31 -1.92 -23.64
N LEU A 373 -0.56 -2.95 -23.25
CA LEU A 373 -0.95 -3.89 -22.21
C LEU A 373 -0.51 -3.51 -20.79
N ASN A 374 0.24 -2.41 -20.66
CA ASN A 374 0.78 -1.96 -19.38
C ASN A 374 -0.11 -0.86 -18.78
N GLY A 375 -0.39 -0.94 -17.48
CA GLY A 375 -1.21 0.03 -16.77
C GLY A 375 -2.72 -0.13 -16.97
N LEU A 376 -3.18 -1.28 -17.47
CA LEU A 376 -4.59 -1.68 -17.40
C LEU A 376 -5.05 -1.86 -15.96
N ASP A 377 -6.33 -1.60 -15.70
CA ASP A 377 -6.98 -1.78 -14.40
C ASP A 377 -6.76 -3.22 -13.87
N PRO A 378 -6.73 -3.43 -12.55
CA PRO A 378 -6.62 -4.75 -11.97
C PRO A 378 -7.65 -5.73 -12.53
N ASN A 379 -7.24 -6.97 -12.78
CA ASN A 379 -8.09 -8.08 -13.21
C ASN A 379 -8.76 -7.87 -14.58
N THR A 380 -8.09 -7.16 -15.49
CA THR A 380 -8.61 -6.89 -16.84
C THR A 380 -8.46 -8.10 -17.76
N ASN A 381 -9.53 -8.50 -18.47
CA ASN A 381 -9.42 -9.54 -19.49
C ASN A 381 -8.57 -9.06 -20.68
N LEU A 382 -7.69 -9.93 -21.19
CA LEU A 382 -6.80 -9.64 -22.33
C LEU A 382 -7.60 -9.24 -23.59
N ILE A 383 -8.76 -9.89 -23.80
CA ILE A 383 -9.69 -9.57 -24.89
C ILE A 383 -11.12 -9.54 -24.33
N SER A 384 -11.81 -8.41 -24.51
CA SER A 384 -13.25 -8.28 -24.22
C SER A 384 -14.12 -8.84 -25.35
N ALA A 385 -15.40 -9.12 -25.06
CA ALA A 385 -16.36 -9.55 -26.10
C ALA A 385 -16.53 -8.53 -27.26
N GLY A 386 -16.38 -7.24 -26.96
CA GLY A 386 -16.40 -6.19 -27.99
C GLY A 386 -15.17 -6.25 -28.89
N GLN A 387 -13.98 -6.40 -28.30
CA GLN A 387 -12.71 -6.53 -29.04
C GLN A 387 -12.66 -7.85 -29.84
N LEU A 388 -13.25 -8.93 -29.35
CA LEU A 388 -13.43 -10.17 -30.11
C LEU A 388 -14.23 -9.95 -31.41
N THR A 389 -15.32 -9.20 -31.31
CA THR A 389 -16.14 -8.81 -32.48
C THR A 389 -15.36 -7.91 -33.42
N GLN A 390 -14.53 -7.01 -32.88
CA GLN A 390 -13.66 -6.15 -33.69
C GLN A 390 -12.65 -6.97 -34.50
N ILE A 391 -11.95 -7.93 -33.88
CA ILE A 391 -10.98 -8.80 -34.58
C ILE A 391 -11.66 -9.55 -35.74
N THR A 392 -12.77 -10.25 -35.44
CA THR A 392 -13.50 -11.04 -36.44
C THR A 392 -14.02 -10.14 -37.57
N GLN A 393 -14.53 -8.95 -37.26
CA GLN A 393 -14.96 -7.99 -38.28
C GLN A 393 -13.80 -7.45 -39.12
N THR A 394 -12.63 -7.17 -38.53
CA THR A 394 -11.44 -6.72 -39.28
C THR A 394 -10.95 -7.79 -40.24
N VAL A 395 -10.86 -9.06 -39.80
CA VAL A 395 -10.54 -10.20 -40.69
C VAL A 395 -11.57 -10.29 -41.82
N THR A 396 -12.86 -10.17 -41.49
CA THR A 396 -13.96 -10.20 -42.47
C THR A 396 -13.81 -9.08 -43.51
N ASN A 397 -13.53 -7.86 -43.05
CA ASN A 397 -13.40 -6.69 -43.92
C ASN A 397 -12.20 -6.81 -44.84
N LEU A 398 -11.03 -7.23 -44.32
CA LEU A 398 -9.83 -7.43 -45.11
C LEU A 398 -10.03 -8.44 -46.24
N LEU A 399 -10.90 -9.44 -46.07
CA LEU A 399 -11.16 -10.44 -47.10
C LEU A 399 -12.31 -10.05 -48.04
N THR A 400 -13.37 -9.43 -47.54
CA THR A 400 -14.66 -9.36 -48.26
C THR A 400 -15.23 -7.95 -48.48
N ALA A 401 -14.75 -6.93 -47.76
CA ALA A 401 -15.34 -5.60 -47.85
C ALA A 401 -14.99 -4.92 -49.19
N SER A 402 -15.84 -3.97 -49.60
CA SER A 402 -15.60 -3.20 -50.82
C SER A 402 -14.39 -2.27 -50.69
N PRO A 403 -13.80 -1.82 -51.81
CA PRO A 403 -12.64 -0.92 -51.79
C PRO A 403 -12.89 0.42 -51.05
N SER A 404 -14.15 0.85 -50.96
CA SER A 404 -14.55 2.05 -50.23
C SER A 404 -14.58 1.87 -48.71
N VAL A 405 -14.74 0.64 -48.24
CA VAL A 405 -14.83 0.30 -46.82
C VAL A 405 -13.47 -0.14 -46.28
N GLU A 406 -12.74 -0.96 -47.04
CA GLU A 406 -11.41 -1.46 -46.66
C GLU A 406 -10.43 -1.31 -47.84
N PRO A 407 -9.77 -0.14 -47.97
CA PRO A 407 -8.85 0.15 -49.08
C PRO A 407 -7.62 -0.74 -49.16
N ASN A 408 -7.25 -1.40 -48.05
CA ASN A 408 -6.11 -2.32 -47.98
C ASN A 408 -6.54 -3.80 -48.05
N GLY A 409 -7.83 -4.05 -48.27
CA GLY A 409 -8.39 -5.40 -48.33
C GLY A 409 -8.16 -6.10 -49.68
N LEU A 410 -8.48 -7.38 -49.71
CA LEU A 410 -8.32 -8.25 -50.88
C LEU A 410 -9.11 -7.75 -52.08
N ILE A 411 -10.36 -7.33 -51.88
CA ILE A 411 -11.21 -6.82 -52.97
C ILE A 411 -10.67 -5.50 -53.51
N ALA A 412 -10.18 -4.60 -52.66
CA ALA A 412 -9.54 -3.35 -53.08
C ALA A 412 -8.29 -3.60 -53.91
N LYS A 413 -7.48 -4.57 -53.48
CA LYS A 413 -6.28 -4.98 -54.19
C LYS A 413 -6.59 -5.62 -55.54
N LEU A 414 -7.57 -6.52 -55.59
CA LEU A 414 -8.08 -7.11 -56.84
C LEU A 414 -8.63 -6.03 -57.78
N ASP A 415 -9.39 -5.07 -57.26
CA ASP A 415 -9.93 -3.96 -58.04
C ASP A 415 -8.81 -3.07 -58.61
N ARG A 416 -7.78 -2.74 -57.83
CA ARG A 416 -6.60 -1.99 -58.30
C ARG A 416 -5.81 -2.74 -59.37
N ILE A 417 -5.67 -4.05 -59.23
CA ILE A 417 -4.98 -4.90 -60.21
C ILE A 417 -5.76 -5.00 -61.51
N VAL A 418 -7.09 -5.12 -61.44
CA VAL A 418 -7.94 -5.23 -62.64
C VAL A 418 -8.15 -3.85 -63.27
N ARG A 419 -8.59 -2.86 -62.52
CA ARG A 419 -9.06 -1.57 -63.04
C ARG A 419 -8.07 -0.41 -62.90
N GLY A 420 -6.97 -0.57 -62.15
CA GLY A 420 -6.03 0.53 -61.92
C GLY A 420 -6.69 1.78 -61.30
N GLU A 421 -6.02 2.93 -61.39
CA GLU A 421 -6.55 4.22 -60.93
C GLU A 421 -6.39 5.25 -62.06
N ASN A 422 -7.46 6.00 -62.39
CA ASN A 422 -7.44 7.05 -63.42
C ASN A 422 -6.89 6.59 -64.80
N GLN A 423 -7.23 5.38 -65.24
CA GLN A 423 -6.71 4.77 -66.47
C GLN A 423 -5.19 4.53 -66.45
N GLN A 424 -4.60 4.36 -65.27
CA GLN A 424 -3.18 4.03 -65.07
C GLN A 424 -3.04 2.81 -64.15
N GLY A 425 -1.98 2.03 -64.33
CA GLY A 425 -1.77 0.77 -63.60
C GLY A 425 -2.76 -0.34 -63.97
N GLY A 426 -2.67 -1.48 -63.29
CA GLY A 426 -3.54 -2.63 -63.54
C GLY A 426 -3.59 -3.04 -65.01
N LEU A 427 -4.78 -3.40 -65.53
CA LEU A 427 -4.96 -3.71 -66.95
C LEU A 427 -4.81 -2.51 -67.88
N TYR A 428 -4.81 -1.27 -67.38
CA TYR A 428 -4.48 -0.10 -68.20
C TYR A 428 -2.98 -0.04 -68.52
N ALA A 429 -2.13 -0.77 -67.80
CA ALA A 429 -0.72 -0.94 -68.13
C ALA A 429 -0.47 -1.89 -69.32
N THR A 430 -1.49 -2.64 -69.76
CA THR A 430 -1.40 -3.58 -70.88
C THR A 430 -0.81 -2.91 -72.11
N GLU A 431 0.27 -3.46 -72.65
CA GLU A 431 0.90 -2.95 -73.87
C GLU A 431 0.18 -3.51 -75.10
N VAL A 432 -0.18 -2.60 -76.00
CA VAL A 432 -0.71 -2.91 -77.33
C VAL A 432 0.41 -2.68 -78.33
N TYR A 433 0.88 -3.75 -78.96
CA TYR A 433 1.85 -3.72 -80.03
C TYR A 433 1.15 -3.87 -81.38
N LEU A 434 1.38 -2.92 -82.28
CA LEU A 434 0.86 -2.96 -83.65
C LEU A 434 2.02 -3.02 -84.63
N ASP A 435 1.97 -4.02 -85.50
CA ASP A 435 2.88 -4.22 -86.63
C ASP A 435 2.07 -4.11 -87.92
N ILE A 436 2.33 -3.05 -88.69
CA ILE A 436 1.54 -2.74 -89.88
C ILE A 436 2.41 -3.01 -91.08
N CYS A 437 2.12 -4.07 -91.82
CA CYS A 437 2.77 -4.34 -93.08
C CYS A 437 2.03 -3.68 -94.26
N VAL A 438 2.66 -2.66 -94.85
CA VAL A 438 2.19 -2.01 -96.07
C VAL A 438 2.94 -2.60 -97.26
N LEU A 439 2.20 -3.18 -98.23
CA LEU A 439 2.73 -3.81 -99.45
C LEU A 439 3.64 -5.03 -99.19
N ARG A 440 3.03 -6.23 -99.20
CA ARG A 440 3.76 -7.50 -99.38
C ARG A 440 4.09 -7.74 -100.85
N ALA A 441 5.37 -7.61 -101.21
CA ALA A 441 5.89 -8.02 -102.51
C ALA A 441 6.88 -9.17 -102.32
N LEU A 442 6.65 -10.32 -102.98
CA LEU A 442 7.51 -11.50 -102.92
C LEU A 442 7.81 -12.02 -101.49
N GLY A 443 6.88 -11.83 -100.55
CA GLY A 443 7.02 -12.27 -99.14
C GLY A 443 7.79 -11.30 -98.24
N VAL A 444 8.23 -10.15 -98.75
CA VAL A 444 8.93 -9.11 -97.98
C VAL A 444 7.99 -7.92 -97.77
N CYS A 445 7.92 -7.44 -96.53
CA CYS A 445 7.20 -6.22 -96.21
C CYS A 445 8.02 -5.00 -96.63
N THR A 446 7.47 -4.13 -97.47
CA THR A 446 8.23 -2.97 -97.99
C THR A 446 8.17 -1.74 -97.10
N ALA A 447 7.15 -1.64 -96.22
CA ALA A 447 7.15 -0.69 -95.12
C ALA A 447 6.43 -1.27 -93.89
N ASP A 448 7.11 -1.19 -92.74
CA ASP A 448 6.75 -1.85 -91.48
C ASP A 448 6.82 -0.82 -90.33
N PRO A 449 5.82 0.09 -90.19
CA PRO A 449 5.71 0.89 -88.99
C PRO A 449 5.25 0.05 -87.79
N LYS A 450 5.99 0.18 -86.69
CA LYS A 450 5.74 -0.51 -85.42
C LYS A 450 5.32 0.50 -84.37
N ILE A 451 4.29 0.18 -83.61
CA ILE A 451 3.75 1.05 -82.58
C ILE A 451 3.60 0.26 -81.28
N THR A 452 4.00 0.86 -80.18
CA THR A 452 3.82 0.31 -78.83
C THR A 452 3.21 1.39 -77.94
N ALA A 453 2.10 1.07 -77.30
CA ALA A 453 1.39 1.98 -76.41
C ALA A 453 0.74 1.21 -75.27
N THR A 454 0.55 1.82 -74.10
CA THR A 454 -0.29 1.23 -73.05
C THR A 454 -1.77 1.52 -73.34
N LEU A 455 -2.67 0.63 -72.92
CA LEU A 455 -4.11 0.88 -73.02
C LEU A 455 -4.51 2.21 -72.37
N GLY A 456 -3.97 2.51 -71.19
CA GLY A 456 -4.17 3.79 -70.50
C GLY A 456 -3.76 4.97 -71.37
N GLY A 457 -2.57 4.94 -71.96
CA GLY A 457 -2.09 5.98 -72.88
C GLY A 457 -2.94 6.12 -74.15
N LEU A 458 -3.54 5.03 -74.64
CA LEU A 458 -4.44 5.06 -75.80
C LEU A 458 -5.77 5.77 -75.49
N LEU A 459 -6.25 5.68 -74.26
CA LEU A 459 -7.50 6.29 -73.80
C LEU A 459 -7.33 7.74 -73.35
N THR A 460 -6.17 8.10 -72.80
CA THR A 460 -5.86 9.45 -72.30
C THR A 460 -5.27 10.39 -73.37
N GLY A 461 -4.89 9.87 -74.54
CA GLY A 461 -4.38 10.67 -75.66
C GLY A 461 -2.87 10.88 -75.65
N ALA A 462 -2.12 9.81 -75.41
CA ALA A 462 -0.65 9.79 -75.40
C ALA A 462 -0.02 10.42 -76.66
N GLN A 463 1.14 11.04 -76.47
CA GLN A 463 1.88 11.74 -77.52
C GLN A 463 2.89 10.80 -78.22
N PRO A 464 3.15 10.99 -79.53
CA PRO A 464 4.13 10.16 -80.22
C PRO A 464 5.57 10.42 -79.76
N THR A 465 6.35 9.36 -79.55
CA THR A 465 7.81 9.43 -79.40
C THR A 465 8.53 8.40 -80.26
N THR A 466 9.71 8.74 -80.79
CA THR A 466 10.63 7.79 -81.43
C THR A 466 11.75 7.35 -80.48
N ASN A 467 11.76 7.84 -79.24
CA ASN A 467 12.73 7.46 -78.23
C ASN A 467 12.10 6.44 -77.28
N LEU A 468 12.58 5.19 -77.35
CA LEU A 468 12.09 4.09 -76.52
C LEU A 468 12.22 4.39 -75.02
N SER A 469 13.30 5.04 -74.60
CA SER A 469 13.50 5.41 -73.19
C SER A 469 12.52 6.48 -72.71
N THR A 470 12.05 7.36 -73.59
CA THR A 470 11.00 8.34 -73.23
C THR A 470 9.66 7.63 -72.97
N TYR A 471 9.33 6.64 -73.80
CA TYR A 471 8.15 5.80 -73.60
C TYR A 471 8.25 4.98 -72.31
N GLN A 472 9.34 4.23 -72.11
CA GLN A 472 9.50 3.38 -70.93
C GLN A 472 9.43 4.14 -69.60
N ASN A 473 9.90 5.39 -69.57
CA ASN A 473 9.83 6.23 -68.37
C ASN A 473 8.44 6.83 -68.12
N ASN A 474 7.63 7.04 -69.17
CA ASN A 474 6.29 7.63 -69.08
C ASN A 474 5.33 6.96 -70.07
N PRO A 475 4.98 5.68 -69.86
CA PRO A 475 4.30 4.86 -70.86
C PRO A 475 2.81 5.19 -71.03
N TYR A 476 2.25 6.03 -70.16
CA TYR A 476 0.88 6.56 -70.24
C TYR A 476 0.81 7.91 -70.97
N ASP A 477 1.89 8.69 -70.98
CA ASP A 477 1.93 10.00 -71.63
C ASP A 477 2.44 9.92 -73.07
N TYR A 478 3.17 8.85 -73.41
CA TYR A 478 3.76 8.65 -74.73
C TYR A 478 3.43 7.28 -75.31
N TYR A 479 3.39 7.20 -76.64
CA TYR A 479 3.46 5.92 -77.37
C TYR A 479 4.72 5.87 -78.24
N TYR A 480 5.39 4.73 -78.24
CA TYR A 480 6.58 4.50 -79.04
C TYR A 480 6.19 4.17 -80.49
N ARG A 481 6.92 4.75 -81.44
CA ARG A 481 6.79 4.46 -82.87
C ARG A 481 8.14 4.30 -83.54
N ASP A 482 8.22 3.32 -84.43
CA ASP A 482 9.38 3.03 -85.26
C ASP A 482 8.98 2.92 -86.74
N GLY A 483 9.93 3.20 -87.65
CA GLY A 483 9.74 3.15 -89.11
C GLY A 483 9.37 4.49 -89.78
N LEU A 484 9.84 4.69 -91.02
CA LEU A 484 9.71 5.93 -91.80
C LEU A 484 8.24 6.38 -92.05
N LEU A 485 7.32 5.43 -92.22
CA LEU A 485 5.90 5.74 -92.42
C LEU A 485 5.16 6.07 -91.11
N GLY A 486 5.63 5.60 -89.96
CA GLY A 486 5.07 5.93 -88.64
C GLY A 486 5.23 7.41 -88.28
N ILE A 487 6.20 8.09 -88.91
CA ILE A 487 6.44 9.53 -88.79
C ILE A 487 5.46 10.33 -89.65
N LEU A 488 5.18 9.88 -90.88
CA LEU A 488 4.36 10.59 -91.87
C LEU A 488 2.84 10.46 -91.63
N LEU A 489 2.40 9.39 -90.96
CA LEU A 489 0.98 9.07 -90.75
C LEU A 489 0.46 9.41 -89.34
N SER A 490 1.16 10.27 -88.60
CA SER A 490 0.94 10.49 -87.15
C SER A 490 -0.50 10.81 -86.74
N GLY A 491 -1.19 11.70 -87.46
CA GLY A 491 -2.58 12.06 -87.14
C GLY A 491 -3.61 10.96 -87.44
N LEU A 492 -3.29 10.07 -88.38
CA LEU A 492 -4.14 8.93 -88.75
C LEU A 492 -3.97 7.77 -87.76
N ILE A 493 -2.73 7.55 -87.32
CA ILE A 493 -2.35 6.56 -86.33
C ILE A 493 -3.04 6.84 -84.99
N VAL A 494 -3.12 8.10 -84.54
CA VAL A 494 -3.80 8.45 -83.29
C VAL A 494 -5.29 8.06 -83.30
N ASN A 495 -6.02 8.34 -84.38
CA ASN A 495 -7.45 7.96 -84.47
C ASN A 495 -7.65 6.43 -84.48
N LEU A 496 -6.75 5.70 -85.13
CA LEU A 496 -6.73 4.24 -85.13
C LEU A 496 -6.46 3.69 -83.73
N LEU A 497 -5.45 4.24 -83.07
CA LEU A 497 -5.02 3.88 -81.73
C LEU A 497 -6.10 4.14 -80.66
N THR A 498 -6.78 5.28 -80.73
CA THR A 498 -7.91 5.58 -79.84
C THR A 498 -9.08 4.63 -80.08
N ALA A 499 -9.40 4.30 -81.35
CA ALA A 499 -10.47 3.34 -81.65
C ALA A 499 -10.14 1.91 -81.16
N VAL A 500 -8.88 1.48 -81.31
CA VAL A 500 -8.39 0.22 -80.74
C VAL A 500 -8.47 0.27 -79.21
N GLY A 501 -8.01 1.36 -78.58
CA GLY A 501 -8.08 1.56 -77.14
C GLY A 501 -9.51 1.48 -76.58
N THR A 502 -10.50 2.11 -77.24
CA THR A 502 -11.91 2.02 -76.84
C THR A 502 -12.45 0.59 -76.94
N VAL A 503 -12.17 -0.11 -78.04
CA VAL A 503 -12.64 -1.50 -78.20
C VAL A 503 -11.99 -2.44 -77.20
N VAL A 504 -10.69 -2.29 -76.94
CA VAL A 504 -10.01 -3.06 -75.90
C VAL A 504 -10.59 -2.71 -74.53
N ASN A 505 -10.82 -1.44 -74.20
CA ASN A 505 -11.44 -1.04 -72.94
C ASN A 505 -12.84 -1.64 -72.74
N ASP A 506 -13.72 -1.54 -73.74
CA ASP A 506 -15.08 -2.08 -73.67
C ASP A 506 -15.04 -3.60 -73.52
N LEU A 507 -14.11 -4.28 -74.18
CA LEU A 507 -13.92 -5.73 -74.06
C LEU A 507 -13.41 -6.14 -72.68
N LEU A 508 -12.42 -5.43 -72.13
CA LEU A 508 -11.84 -5.74 -70.82
C LEU A 508 -12.82 -5.47 -69.68
N PHE A 509 -13.64 -4.43 -69.78
CA PHE A 509 -14.41 -3.93 -68.64
C PHE A 509 -15.94 -4.03 -68.78
N ASP A 510 -16.48 -4.00 -70.00
CA ASP A 510 -17.93 -3.91 -70.27
C ASP A 510 -18.52 -5.14 -71.00
N ASP A 511 -17.70 -6.05 -71.53
CA ASP A 511 -18.19 -7.24 -72.25
C ASP A 511 -18.69 -8.33 -71.28
N PRO A 512 -19.93 -8.83 -71.42
CA PRO A 512 -20.49 -9.85 -70.51
C PRO A 512 -19.98 -11.28 -70.77
N THR A 513 -19.26 -11.51 -71.87
CA THR A 513 -18.75 -12.83 -72.31
C THR A 513 -17.26 -13.00 -71.99
N TYR A 514 -16.46 -11.93 -72.15
CA TYR A 514 -15.00 -11.92 -71.98
C TYR A 514 -14.50 -10.85 -70.98
N GLY A 515 -15.39 -10.03 -70.44
CA GLY A 515 -15.03 -8.90 -69.59
C GLY A 515 -14.58 -9.29 -68.20
N LEU A 516 -13.35 -8.88 -67.89
CA LEU A 516 -12.70 -8.99 -66.60
C LEU A 516 -13.41 -8.15 -65.52
N GLY A 517 -14.27 -7.20 -65.92
CA GLY A 517 -15.07 -6.38 -65.02
C GLY A 517 -16.04 -7.16 -64.11
N SER A 518 -16.42 -8.39 -64.49
CA SER A 518 -17.28 -9.29 -63.70
C SER A 518 -16.51 -10.25 -62.78
N ILE A 519 -15.18 -10.36 -62.98
CA ILE A 519 -14.35 -11.36 -62.32
C ILE A 519 -14.26 -11.11 -60.82
N VAL A 520 -14.09 -9.85 -60.41
CA VAL A 520 -14.03 -9.49 -58.98
C VAL A 520 -15.27 -9.98 -58.23
N GLY A 521 -16.48 -9.81 -58.80
CA GLY A 521 -17.73 -10.31 -58.21
C GLY A 521 -17.86 -11.84 -58.23
N SER A 522 -17.37 -12.50 -59.29
CA SER A 522 -17.38 -13.97 -59.39
C SER A 522 -16.37 -14.64 -58.43
N LEU A 523 -15.18 -14.06 -58.28
CA LEU A 523 -14.15 -14.51 -57.34
C LEU A 523 -14.64 -14.35 -55.90
N GLN A 524 -15.29 -13.22 -55.60
CA GLN A 524 -15.86 -12.96 -54.29
C GLN A 524 -16.85 -14.05 -53.89
N SER A 525 -17.84 -14.35 -54.74
CA SER A 525 -18.88 -15.33 -54.43
C SER A 525 -18.42 -16.80 -54.51
N SER A 526 -17.46 -17.12 -55.38
CA SER A 526 -17.08 -18.52 -55.66
C SER A 526 -15.86 -19.00 -54.86
N LEU A 527 -14.96 -18.10 -54.45
CA LEU A 527 -13.71 -18.45 -53.76
C LEU A 527 -13.59 -17.81 -52.38
N ILE A 528 -13.88 -16.50 -52.27
CA ILE A 528 -13.63 -15.76 -51.03
C ILE A 528 -14.70 -16.07 -49.96
N THR A 529 -15.98 -15.99 -50.30
CA THR A 529 -17.07 -16.26 -49.35
C THR A 529 -17.02 -17.67 -48.74
N PRO A 530 -16.82 -18.76 -49.51
CA PRO A 530 -16.75 -20.11 -48.93
C PRO A 530 -15.59 -20.31 -47.95
N VAL A 531 -14.43 -19.68 -48.20
CA VAL A 531 -13.28 -19.73 -47.28
C VAL A 531 -13.61 -18.99 -45.99
N PHE A 532 -14.25 -17.82 -46.08
CA PHE A 532 -14.67 -17.04 -44.92
C PHE A 532 -15.72 -17.77 -44.06
N ASP A 533 -16.73 -18.37 -44.67
CA ASP A 533 -17.79 -19.12 -43.97
C ASP A 533 -17.24 -20.31 -43.16
N LEU A 534 -16.07 -20.83 -43.55
CA LEU A 534 -15.34 -21.88 -42.82
C LEU A 534 -14.41 -21.30 -41.75
N LEU A 535 -13.76 -20.16 -42.02
CA LEU A 535 -12.78 -19.54 -41.13
C LEU A 535 -13.43 -18.86 -39.92
N ASP A 536 -14.55 -18.16 -40.10
CA ASP A 536 -15.22 -17.41 -39.03
C ASP A 536 -15.55 -18.26 -37.78
N PRO A 537 -16.22 -19.43 -37.87
CA PRO A 537 -16.49 -20.25 -36.69
C PRO A 537 -15.21 -20.83 -36.07
N ALA A 538 -14.17 -21.11 -36.87
CA ALA A 538 -12.89 -21.62 -36.37
C ALA A 538 -12.11 -20.54 -35.61
N LEU A 539 -12.13 -19.30 -36.10
CA LEU A 539 -11.53 -18.14 -35.47
C LEU A 539 -12.17 -17.85 -34.11
N GLN A 540 -13.51 -17.90 -34.01
CA GLN A 540 -14.20 -17.72 -32.73
C GLN A 540 -13.82 -18.79 -31.70
N LEU A 541 -13.59 -20.03 -32.14
CA LEU A 541 -13.20 -21.13 -31.25
C LEU A 541 -11.80 -20.91 -30.65
N ILE A 542 -10.85 -20.40 -31.43
CA ILE A 542 -9.47 -20.10 -30.98
C ILE A 542 -9.40 -18.86 -30.10
N LEU A 543 -10.22 -17.86 -30.39
CA LEU A 543 -10.20 -16.63 -29.60
C LEU A 543 -10.87 -16.79 -28.23
N LYS A 544 -11.71 -17.81 -28.04
CA LYS A 544 -12.42 -18.07 -26.79
C LYS A 544 -11.48 -18.34 -25.59
N PRO A 545 -10.48 -19.23 -25.67
CA PRO A 545 -9.47 -19.39 -24.61
C PRO A 545 -8.74 -18.08 -24.26
N ILE A 546 -8.43 -17.26 -25.27
CA ILE A 546 -7.69 -16.00 -25.08
C ILE A 546 -8.54 -14.97 -24.33
N ALA A 547 -9.85 -14.94 -24.56
CA ALA A 547 -10.78 -14.06 -23.84
C ALA A 547 -10.85 -14.36 -22.33
N ASN A 548 -10.38 -15.54 -21.90
CA ASN A 548 -10.32 -15.94 -20.51
C ASN A 548 -8.96 -15.65 -19.84
N ILE A 549 -7.99 -15.10 -20.58
CA ILE A 549 -6.69 -14.68 -20.04
C ILE A 549 -6.87 -13.35 -19.32
N ILE A 550 -6.32 -13.23 -18.13
CA ILE A 550 -6.43 -12.03 -17.29
C ILE A 550 -5.05 -11.34 -17.21
N VAL A 551 -5.03 -10.05 -17.49
CA VAL A 551 -3.88 -9.16 -17.34
C VAL A 551 -3.99 -8.44 -15.99
N ASN A 552 -2.84 -8.17 -15.36
CA ASN A 552 -2.78 -7.48 -14.07
C ASN A 552 -3.64 -8.16 -13.01
N ARG A 553 -3.49 -9.48 -12.86
CA ARG A 553 -4.25 -10.24 -11.87
C ARG A 553 -3.77 -9.84 -10.49
N GLN A 554 -4.65 -9.21 -9.72
CA GLN A 554 -4.36 -8.78 -8.36
C GLN A 554 -5.33 -9.41 -7.36
N THR A 555 -4.79 -9.91 -6.26
CA THR A 555 -5.56 -10.50 -5.18
C THR A 555 -5.04 -10.01 -3.83
N LEU A 556 -5.96 -9.90 -2.86
CA LEU A 556 -5.66 -9.58 -1.48
C LEU A 556 -6.30 -10.63 -0.58
N THR A 557 -5.53 -11.22 0.33
CA THR A 557 -6.00 -12.29 1.21
C THR A 557 -5.55 -12.04 2.65
N GLU A 558 -6.47 -12.13 3.59
CA GLU A 558 -6.20 -11.96 5.02
C GLU A 558 -5.52 -13.22 5.60
N VAL A 559 -4.50 -13.00 6.43
CA VAL A 559 -3.75 -14.03 7.16
C VAL A 559 -3.52 -13.56 8.61
N GLU A 560 -3.01 -14.44 9.47
CA GLU A 560 -2.93 -14.20 10.93
C GLU A 560 -2.24 -12.90 11.34
N HIS A 561 -1.19 -12.49 10.61
CA HIS A 561 -0.36 -11.33 10.94
C HIS A 561 -0.43 -10.19 9.91
N GLY A 562 -1.39 -10.21 8.99
CA GLY A 562 -1.59 -9.13 8.03
C GLY A 562 -2.37 -9.55 6.79
N THR A 563 -2.07 -8.91 5.66
CA THR A 563 -2.66 -9.23 4.37
C THR A 563 -1.59 -9.56 3.34
N VAL A 564 -1.84 -10.61 2.56
CA VAL A 564 -1.02 -10.99 1.42
C VAL A 564 -1.60 -10.36 0.18
N PHE A 565 -0.86 -9.41 -0.39
CA PHE A 565 -1.13 -8.91 -1.72
C PHE A 565 -0.34 -9.71 -2.74
N THR A 566 -0.99 -10.09 -3.84
CA THR A 566 -0.35 -10.75 -4.98
C THR A 566 -0.70 -10.02 -6.25
N VAL A 567 0.29 -9.82 -7.11
CA VAL A 567 0.15 -9.32 -8.48
C VAL A 567 0.80 -10.29 -9.44
N SER A 568 0.09 -10.64 -10.50
CA SER A 568 0.64 -11.39 -11.63
C SER A 568 0.45 -10.59 -12.91
N ALA A 569 1.47 -10.57 -13.77
CA ALA A 569 1.37 -9.88 -15.06
C ALA A 569 0.26 -10.51 -15.91
N LEU A 570 0.22 -11.84 -15.98
CA LEU A 570 -0.75 -12.60 -16.76
C LEU A 570 -1.24 -13.83 -16.00
N GLU A 571 -2.51 -14.18 -16.11
CA GLU A 571 -3.06 -15.46 -15.67
C GLU A 571 -3.75 -16.14 -16.85
N VAL A 572 -3.26 -17.33 -17.22
CA VAL A 572 -3.77 -18.12 -18.34
C VAL A 572 -4.62 -19.28 -17.82
N ASN A 573 -5.82 -19.45 -18.38
CA ASN A 573 -6.67 -20.60 -18.05
C ASN A 573 -6.30 -21.78 -18.95
N VAL A 574 -5.73 -22.82 -18.35
CA VAL A 574 -5.15 -23.97 -19.06
C VAL A 574 -6.20 -25.06 -19.33
N LEU A 575 -7.10 -25.36 -18.39
CA LEU A 575 -8.12 -26.40 -18.54
C LEU A 575 -9.42 -26.02 -17.84
N ASP A 576 -10.56 -26.24 -18.51
CA ASP A 576 -11.89 -26.17 -17.92
C ASP A 576 -12.48 -27.60 -17.95
N PHE A 577 -12.64 -28.23 -16.79
CA PHE A 577 -13.13 -29.60 -16.68
C PHE A 577 -14.66 -29.74 -16.79
N GLY A 578 -15.39 -28.64 -16.99
CA GLY A 578 -16.83 -28.68 -17.30
C GLY A 578 -17.72 -29.21 -16.18
N THR A 579 -17.24 -29.25 -14.93
CA THR A 579 -18.01 -29.66 -13.75
C THR A 579 -18.76 -28.48 -13.11
N PRO A 580 -19.91 -28.70 -12.44
CA PRO A 580 -20.72 -27.65 -11.81
C PRO A 580 -20.02 -26.91 -10.65
N THR A 581 -18.90 -27.44 -10.14
CA THR A 581 -17.90 -26.73 -9.33
C THR A 581 -16.73 -26.40 -10.25
N SER A 582 -16.56 -25.12 -10.58
CA SER A 582 -15.63 -24.60 -11.59
C SER A 582 -14.17 -24.64 -11.15
N ASP A 583 -13.54 -25.82 -11.17
CA ASP A 583 -12.08 -25.95 -11.02
C ASP A 583 -11.44 -25.70 -12.39
N VAL A 584 -11.37 -24.43 -12.79
CA VAL A 584 -10.55 -24.02 -13.94
C VAL A 584 -9.09 -24.06 -13.49
N LEU A 585 -8.23 -24.70 -14.28
CA LEU A 585 -6.80 -24.73 -14.01
C LEU A 585 -6.17 -23.42 -14.44
N HIS A 586 -5.73 -22.61 -13.48
CA HIS A 586 -5.10 -21.31 -13.73
C HIS A 586 -3.58 -21.44 -13.68
N LEU A 587 -2.90 -20.75 -14.59
CA LEU A 587 -1.44 -20.63 -14.63
C LEU A 587 -1.06 -19.14 -14.58
N PRO A 588 -0.73 -18.61 -13.39
CA PRO A 588 -0.23 -17.26 -13.27
C PRO A 588 1.25 -17.22 -13.71
N LEU A 589 1.58 -16.17 -14.45
CA LEU A 589 2.89 -15.93 -15.04
C LEU A 589 3.42 -14.58 -14.55
N ALA A 590 4.69 -14.58 -14.15
CA ALA A 590 5.36 -13.48 -13.48
C ALA A 590 4.52 -12.98 -12.29
N THR A 591 4.62 -13.71 -11.17
CA THR A 591 3.89 -13.45 -9.94
C THR A 591 4.82 -12.87 -8.88
N ALA A 592 4.38 -11.79 -8.25
CA ALA A 592 5.01 -11.21 -7.08
C ALA A 592 3.98 -11.11 -5.95
N SER A 593 4.41 -11.42 -4.72
CA SER A 593 3.55 -11.30 -3.54
C SER A 593 4.30 -10.64 -2.39
N VAL A 594 3.57 -9.87 -1.59
CA VAL A 594 4.08 -9.26 -0.36
C VAL A 594 3.06 -9.32 0.75
N MET A 595 3.56 -9.47 1.97
CA MET A 595 2.85 -9.24 3.21
C MET A 595 3.84 -8.61 4.17
N ALA A 596 3.41 -7.61 4.93
CA ALA A 596 4.16 -7.08 6.06
C ALA A 596 3.15 -6.49 7.04
N GLN A 597 3.54 -6.37 8.31
CA GLN A 597 2.69 -5.73 9.30
C GLN A 597 2.55 -4.23 9.01
N HIS A 598 1.37 -3.68 9.32
CA HIS A 598 1.21 -2.25 9.49
C HIS A 598 1.06 -1.93 10.98
N TRP A 599 1.58 -0.80 11.43
CA TRP A 599 1.35 -0.38 12.82
C TRP A 599 -0.04 0.23 12.94
N LYS A 600 -0.91 -0.40 13.75
CA LYS A 600 -2.19 0.21 14.11
C LYS A 600 -1.89 1.42 14.99
N PRO A 601 -2.44 2.61 14.70
CA PRO A 601 -2.31 3.75 15.60
C PRO A 601 -2.93 3.40 16.96
N ILE A 602 -2.16 3.56 18.02
CA ILE A 602 -2.61 3.39 19.40
C ILE A 602 -2.95 4.76 19.98
N GLU A 603 -4.09 4.84 20.66
CA GLU A 603 -4.49 6.02 21.42
C GLU A 603 -3.78 5.99 22.79
N VAL A 604 -2.77 6.84 22.98
CA VAL A 604 -2.14 7.04 24.29
C VAL A 604 -3.02 8.02 25.08
N GLU A 605 -3.60 7.53 26.17
CA GLU A 605 -4.46 8.33 27.05
C GLU A 605 -3.69 8.68 28.33
N LEU A 606 -3.17 9.90 28.39
CA LEU A 606 -2.50 10.41 29.58
C LEU A 606 -3.54 10.97 30.55
N ASN A 607 -3.66 10.37 31.73
CA ASN A 607 -4.56 10.82 32.79
C ASN A 607 -3.74 11.16 34.03
N VAL A 608 -3.86 12.39 34.53
CA VAL A 608 -3.08 12.85 35.68
C VAL A 608 -4.03 13.23 36.82
N ALA A 609 -3.85 12.59 37.97
CA ALA A 609 -4.51 12.95 39.21
C ALA A 609 -3.53 13.48 40.24
N LYS A 610 -4.00 14.41 41.06
CA LYS A 610 -3.29 14.93 42.22
C LYS A 610 -4.02 14.51 43.49
N MET A 611 -3.48 13.52 44.20
CA MET A 611 -4.08 12.96 45.40
C MET A 611 -3.53 13.58 46.70
N GLY A 612 -4.38 13.56 47.73
CA GLY A 612 -4.13 14.15 49.04
C GLY A 612 -4.68 15.58 49.14
N ASP A 613 -5.01 16.02 50.35
CA ASP A 613 -5.25 17.45 50.64
C ASP A 613 -3.90 18.17 50.57
N GLY A 614 -3.09 17.99 49.53
CA GLY A 614 -1.81 18.68 49.33
C GLY A 614 -1.96 20.18 49.18
N ARG A 615 -3.12 20.75 49.54
CA ARG A 615 -3.37 22.14 49.89
C ARG A 615 -2.70 23.17 48.96
N ASN A 616 -2.74 22.94 47.66
CA ASN A 616 -2.11 23.83 46.66
C ASN A 616 -0.56 23.91 46.73
N LEU A 617 0.13 22.89 47.24
CA LEU A 617 1.59 22.82 47.22
C LEU A 617 2.15 22.87 45.79
N HIS A 618 1.44 22.24 44.86
CA HIS A 618 1.63 22.40 43.41
C HIS A 618 0.37 23.00 42.76
N LEU A 619 0.54 24.05 41.95
CA LEU A 619 -0.53 24.80 41.28
C LEU A 619 -0.34 24.93 39.76
N GLY A 620 0.77 24.42 39.23
CA GLY A 620 1.15 24.54 37.82
C GLY A 620 0.64 23.40 36.96
N ASP A 621 1.02 23.48 35.69
CA ASP A 621 0.87 22.40 34.72
C ASP A 621 1.89 21.30 35.05
N TYR A 622 1.54 20.05 34.75
CA TYR A 622 2.51 18.97 34.74
C TYR A 622 3.04 18.79 33.33
N THR A 623 4.33 18.53 33.19
CA THR A 623 4.95 18.27 31.90
C THR A 623 5.64 16.91 31.92
N TYR A 624 5.56 16.20 30.80
CA TYR A 624 6.10 14.84 30.66
C TYR A 624 6.87 14.68 29.36
N ASP A 625 7.87 13.81 29.39
CA ASP A 625 8.50 13.27 28.19
C ASP A 625 8.07 11.81 28.03
N LEU A 626 7.65 11.44 26.83
CA LEU A 626 7.23 10.07 26.48
C LEU A 626 8.13 9.54 25.37
N VAL A 627 8.89 8.49 25.68
CA VAL A 627 9.80 7.83 24.74
C VAL A 627 9.41 6.37 24.62
N CYS A 628 9.06 5.93 23.42
CA CYS A 628 8.67 4.56 23.13
C CYS A 628 9.70 3.88 22.23
N THR A 629 10.20 2.74 22.70
CA THR A 629 11.26 1.96 22.05
C THR A 629 10.82 0.52 21.82
N THR A 630 11.15 -0.05 20.68
CA THR A 630 10.95 -1.49 20.42
C THR A 630 11.91 -2.33 21.28
N THR A 631 11.69 -3.65 21.31
CA THR A 631 12.57 -4.60 22.00
C THR A 631 14.03 -4.51 21.54
N ASP A 632 14.25 -4.10 20.28
CA ASP A 632 15.58 -3.93 19.67
C ASP A 632 16.19 -2.53 19.92
N GLY A 633 15.49 -1.66 20.65
CA GLY A 633 15.97 -0.33 21.04
C GLY A 633 15.75 0.77 20.00
N LEU A 634 14.94 0.53 18.95
CA LEU A 634 14.56 1.57 17.99
C LEU A 634 13.48 2.48 18.61
N VAL A 635 13.71 3.79 18.59
CA VAL A 635 12.71 4.79 18.99
C VAL A 635 11.62 4.87 17.92
N VAL A 636 10.38 4.52 18.26
CA VAL A 636 9.22 4.53 17.36
C VAL A 636 8.30 5.71 17.61
N PHE A 637 8.35 6.30 18.80
CA PHE A 637 7.61 7.50 19.15
C PHE A 637 8.35 8.25 20.25
N GLU A 638 8.50 9.57 20.09
CA GLU A 638 9.12 10.46 21.06
C GLU A 638 8.38 11.80 21.05
N GLU A 639 7.86 12.20 22.20
CA GLU A 639 7.25 13.52 22.40
C GLU A 639 7.78 14.10 23.71
N ASP A 640 8.59 15.14 23.60
CA ASP A 640 9.11 15.90 24.73
C ASP A 640 8.14 17.00 25.13
N GLN A 641 8.15 17.36 26.41
CA GLN A 641 7.42 18.49 26.95
C GLN A 641 5.90 18.44 26.72
N ILE A 642 5.29 17.25 26.86
CA ILE A 642 3.84 17.08 26.85
C ILE A 642 3.25 17.86 28.03
N THR A 643 2.69 19.04 27.77
CA THR A 643 2.05 19.87 28.79
C THR A 643 0.64 19.37 29.10
N TYR A 644 0.44 18.95 30.34
CA TYR A 644 -0.84 18.62 30.93
C TYR A 644 -1.31 19.77 31.83
N ALA A 645 -2.21 20.59 31.29
CA ALA A 645 -2.64 21.84 31.91
C ALA A 645 -3.28 21.62 33.31
N ALA A 646 -3.04 22.55 34.24
CA ALA A 646 -3.55 22.49 35.61
C ALA A 646 -5.07 22.30 35.70
N GLY A 647 -5.84 22.87 34.75
CA GLY A 647 -7.30 22.72 34.68
C GLY A 647 -7.80 21.32 34.29
N ASN A 648 -6.90 20.47 33.78
CA ASN A 648 -7.22 19.11 33.35
C ASN A 648 -6.85 18.05 34.40
N VAL A 649 -6.15 18.44 35.47
CA VAL A 649 -5.67 17.54 36.54
C VAL A 649 -6.85 17.14 37.41
N GLY A 650 -7.09 15.84 37.52
CA GLY A 650 -8.13 15.32 38.39
C GLY A 650 -7.73 15.29 39.86
N GLU A 651 -8.71 15.18 40.76
CA GLU A 651 -8.48 15.12 42.20
C GLU A 651 -8.07 13.72 42.69
N ARG A 652 -8.52 12.68 41.98
CA ARG A 652 -8.26 11.27 42.27
C ARG A 652 -8.75 10.39 41.12
N PHE A 653 -8.47 9.10 41.21
CA PHE A 653 -9.14 8.08 40.43
C PHE A 653 -10.22 7.37 41.25
N ASP A 654 -11.31 6.98 40.59
CA ASP A 654 -12.28 6.01 41.09
C ASP A 654 -12.10 4.69 40.32
N PHE A 655 -12.14 3.57 41.03
CA PHE A 655 -12.11 2.22 40.44
C PHE A 655 -13.49 1.56 40.51
N THR A 656 -13.86 0.86 39.44
CA THR A 656 -15.10 0.07 39.36
C THR A 656 -14.80 -1.36 38.93
N ASP A 657 -15.03 -2.34 39.81
CA ASP A 657 -14.67 -3.76 39.66
C ASP A 657 -15.40 -4.52 38.53
N ASN A 658 -16.34 -3.87 37.83
CA ASN A 658 -17.05 -4.46 36.70
C ASN A 658 -17.57 -3.33 35.79
N PRO A 659 -16.81 -2.92 34.75
CA PRO A 659 -15.86 -3.73 33.98
C PRO A 659 -14.36 -3.46 34.24
N ASN A 660 -13.89 -3.41 35.50
CA ASN A 660 -12.50 -3.03 35.85
C ASN A 660 -12.05 -1.71 35.21
N GLN A 661 -12.67 -0.60 35.62
CA GLN A 661 -12.44 0.70 35.01
C GLN A 661 -11.89 1.72 36.00
N LEU A 662 -10.83 2.43 35.60
CA LEU A 662 -10.35 3.65 36.26
C LEU A 662 -11.01 4.89 35.63
N THR A 663 -11.55 5.76 36.47
CA THR A 663 -12.15 7.03 36.05
C THR A 663 -11.46 8.20 36.75
N LEU A 664 -11.00 9.17 35.96
CA LEU A 664 -10.44 10.42 36.48
C LEU A 664 -11.55 11.33 37.01
N VAL A 665 -11.49 11.70 38.29
CA VAL A 665 -12.51 12.53 38.94
C VAL A 665 -12.14 14.01 38.82
N ASN A 666 -13.08 14.85 38.37
CA ASN A 666 -12.92 16.30 38.25
C ASN A 666 -11.73 16.75 37.37
N GLY A 667 -11.32 15.92 36.41
CA GLY A 667 -10.28 16.23 35.43
C GLY A 667 -10.65 15.74 34.03
N THR A 668 -9.80 16.02 33.05
CA THR A 668 -9.96 15.56 31.67
C THR A 668 -8.64 15.04 31.15
N GLY A 669 -8.60 13.76 30.75
CA GLY A 669 -7.41 13.15 30.15
C GLY A 669 -6.95 13.84 28.86
N LEU A 670 -5.71 13.56 28.48
CA LEU A 670 -5.08 14.01 27.25
C LEU A 670 -4.85 12.83 26.32
N THR A 671 -5.45 12.87 25.13
CA THR A 671 -5.26 11.85 24.11
C THR A 671 -4.13 12.24 23.14
N ARG A 672 -3.30 11.26 22.79
CA ARG A 672 -2.34 11.29 21.67
C ARG A 672 -2.51 10.05 20.81
N THR A 673 -2.19 10.14 19.53
CA THR A 673 -2.23 8.99 18.63
C THR A 673 -0.83 8.73 18.10
N ALA A 674 -0.36 7.50 18.23
CA ALA A 674 0.98 7.11 17.84
C ALA A 674 0.98 5.71 17.21
N PRO A 675 1.68 5.51 16.09
CA PRO A 675 1.84 4.18 15.51
C PRO A 675 2.89 3.42 16.32
N MET A 676 2.47 2.42 17.10
CA MET A 676 3.36 1.61 17.92
C MET A 676 3.08 0.12 17.69
N PRO A 677 4.10 -0.72 17.49
CA PRO A 677 3.91 -2.17 17.50
C PRO A 677 3.59 -2.69 18.91
N ALA A 678 3.03 -3.89 18.98
CA ALA A 678 2.91 -4.63 20.24
C ALA A 678 4.29 -4.82 20.89
N ASP A 679 4.32 -4.98 22.21
CA ASP A 679 5.51 -5.16 23.04
C ASP A 679 6.49 -3.97 23.03
N THR A 680 6.09 -2.82 22.45
CA THR A 680 6.84 -1.56 22.55
C THR A 680 6.92 -1.12 24.01
N LYS A 681 8.12 -0.74 24.46
CA LYS A 681 8.39 -0.21 25.79
C LYS A 681 8.29 1.30 25.76
N CYS A 682 7.28 1.85 26.40
CA CYS A 682 7.04 3.28 26.53
C CYS A 682 7.43 3.78 27.92
N VAL A 683 8.41 4.66 27.98
CA VAL A 683 8.89 5.28 29.20
C VAL A 683 8.30 6.67 29.30
N ILE A 684 7.52 6.92 30.35
CA ILE A 684 7.04 8.26 30.69
C ILE A 684 7.83 8.81 31.88
N THR A 685 8.28 10.06 31.78
CA THR A 685 9.05 10.74 32.83
C THR A 685 8.50 12.14 33.05
N ALA A 686 8.29 12.54 34.31
CA ALA A 686 7.93 13.93 34.63
C ALA A 686 9.13 14.87 34.37
N ASN A 687 8.89 15.97 33.67
CA ASN A 687 9.89 16.97 33.32
C ASN A 687 9.39 18.40 33.63
N PRO A 688 10.04 19.18 34.52
CA PRO A 688 11.22 18.80 35.30
C PRO A 688 10.88 17.71 36.32
N THR A 689 11.92 17.06 36.85
CA THR A 689 11.71 16.09 37.92
C THR A 689 11.06 16.75 39.13
N LEU A 690 9.97 16.17 39.63
CA LEU A 690 9.29 16.65 40.84
C LEU A 690 10.08 16.32 42.12
N ALA A 691 11.20 15.59 42.00
CA ALA A 691 12.10 15.29 43.12
C ALA A 691 12.74 16.55 43.71
N ASP A 692 12.79 17.64 42.94
CA ASP A 692 13.30 18.94 43.38
C ASP A 692 12.23 19.80 44.10
N GLU A 693 10.95 19.42 44.05
CA GLU A 693 9.86 20.10 44.76
C GLU A 693 9.83 19.71 46.24
N LYS A 694 10.67 20.38 47.05
CA LYS A 694 10.74 20.12 48.49
C LYS A 694 9.86 21.09 49.30
N HIS A 695 9.04 20.54 50.18
CA HIS A 695 8.14 21.33 51.03
C HIS A 695 8.18 20.87 52.49
N VAL A 696 8.26 21.81 53.44
CA VAL A 696 8.29 21.45 54.87
C VAL A 696 7.01 20.75 55.34
N ALA A 697 5.91 20.97 54.62
CA ALA A 697 4.61 20.45 54.92
C ALA A 697 4.41 18.97 54.52
N LEU A 698 5.26 18.44 53.63
CA LEU A 698 5.15 17.07 53.17
C LEU A 698 5.73 16.09 54.18
N ARG A 699 5.12 14.91 54.25
CA ARG A 699 5.59 13.80 55.08
C ARG A 699 6.92 13.26 54.58
N PRO A 700 7.91 13.00 55.45
CA PRO A 700 9.12 12.28 55.06
C PRO A 700 8.79 10.79 54.90
N THR A 701 8.82 10.30 53.67
CA THR A 701 8.56 8.89 53.31
C THR A 701 9.71 8.34 52.45
N GLY A 702 9.71 7.04 52.13
CA GLY A 702 10.81 6.41 51.39
C GLY A 702 11.94 5.87 52.26
N ASP A 703 12.86 5.15 51.61
CA ASP A 703 14.12 4.72 52.23
C ASP A 703 15.03 5.93 52.48
N THR A 704 15.06 6.87 51.52
CA THR A 704 15.65 8.20 51.68
C THR A 704 14.59 9.17 52.18
N LEU A 705 14.24 9.08 53.46
CA LEU A 705 13.23 9.90 54.16
C LEU A 705 13.30 11.41 53.80
N SER A 706 12.67 11.83 52.72
CA SER A 706 12.74 13.19 52.14
C SER A 706 11.34 13.79 52.03
N ARG A 707 11.22 15.11 52.20
CA ARG A 707 9.94 15.82 52.13
C ARG A 707 9.63 16.30 50.70
N THR A 708 9.46 15.33 49.80
CA THR A 708 9.19 15.53 48.36
C THR A 708 7.89 14.81 47.99
N PRO A 709 7.18 15.24 46.93
CA PRO A 709 6.05 14.48 46.43
C PRO A 709 6.53 13.11 45.92
N TYR A 710 5.59 12.19 45.78
CA TYR A 710 5.84 10.88 45.19
C TYR A 710 4.77 10.56 44.15
N THR A 711 5.10 9.67 43.23
CA THR A 711 4.30 9.36 42.05
C THR A 711 4.21 7.87 41.87
N TYR A 712 2.99 7.38 41.78
CA TYR A 712 2.70 6.02 41.42
C TYR A 712 1.77 6.01 40.22
N PHE A 713 1.80 4.89 39.51
CA PHE A 713 1.04 4.67 38.31
C PHE A 713 -0.01 3.61 38.59
N LEU A 714 -1.15 3.73 37.93
CA LEU A 714 -2.28 2.81 38.04
C LEU A 714 -2.58 2.18 36.69
N ASP A 715 -2.96 0.91 36.72
CA ASP A 715 -3.39 0.17 35.54
C ASP A 715 -4.50 -0.82 35.89
N THR A 716 -5.24 -1.25 34.88
CA THR A 716 -6.35 -2.20 35.00
C THR A 716 -6.35 -3.18 33.84
N ASP A 717 -6.56 -4.45 34.14
CA ASP A 717 -6.75 -5.51 33.14
C ASP A 717 -7.95 -6.41 33.54
N ASP A 718 -8.10 -7.55 32.84
CA ASP A 718 -9.13 -8.55 33.13
C ASP A 718 -9.01 -9.19 34.53
N LEU A 719 -7.83 -9.14 35.13
CA LEU A 719 -7.50 -9.69 36.45
C LEU A 719 -7.73 -8.69 37.59
N GLY A 720 -7.83 -7.39 37.32
CA GLY A 720 -8.21 -6.39 38.31
C GLY A 720 -7.44 -5.07 38.23
N LEU A 721 -7.13 -4.51 39.41
CA LEU A 721 -6.45 -3.22 39.58
C LEU A 721 -4.99 -3.43 39.98
N PHE A 722 -4.10 -2.60 39.44
CA PHE A 722 -2.66 -2.66 39.67
C PHE A 722 -2.08 -1.30 40.03
N VAL A 723 -1.01 -1.34 40.82
CA VAL A 723 -0.18 -0.19 41.17
C VAL A 723 1.29 -0.48 40.88
N SER A 724 2.02 0.52 40.38
CA SER A 724 3.46 0.42 40.14
C SER A 724 4.22 0.17 41.44
N ASN A 725 5.11 -0.82 41.50
CA ASN A 725 5.96 -1.09 42.66
C ASN A 725 7.48 -1.02 42.37
N GLU A 726 7.91 -1.17 41.12
CA GLU A 726 9.28 -0.90 40.64
C GLU A 726 9.22 -0.05 39.35
N GLU A 727 10.34 0.11 38.62
CA GLU A 727 10.38 0.93 37.39
C GLU A 727 9.50 0.39 36.26
N SER A 728 9.20 -0.91 36.27
CA SER A 728 8.52 -1.61 35.18
C SER A 728 7.66 -2.78 35.66
N THR A 729 7.24 -2.78 36.93
CA THR A 729 6.49 -3.89 37.52
C THR A 729 5.22 -3.42 38.20
N TRP A 730 4.22 -4.28 38.13
CA TRP A 730 2.87 -4.08 38.65
C TRP A 730 2.61 -4.99 39.85
N THR A 731 1.92 -4.48 40.86
CA THR A 731 1.36 -5.27 41.97
C THR A 731 -0.15 -5.16 41.96
N SER A 732 -0.84 -6.30 42.03
CA SER A 732 -2.30 -6.35 42.13
C SER A 732 -2.77 -5.87 43.50
N ILE A 733 -3.80 -5.04 43.52
CA ILE A 733 -4.50 -4.52 44.70
C ILE A 733 -6.01 -4.71 44.52
N ASN A 734 -6.77 -4.83 45.62
CA ASN A 734 -8.21 -5.02 45.52
C ASN A 734 -8.97 -3.70 45.47
N ASP A 735 -8.46 -2.67 46.14
CA ASP A 735 -9.07 -1.36 46.23
C ASP A 735 -7.99 -0.27 46.29
N LEU A 736 -8.29 0.94 45.81
CA LEU A 736 -7.37 2.08 45.88
C LEU A 736 -6.99 2.47 47.33
N SER A 737 -7.81 2.10 48.31
CA SER A 737 -7.51 2.27 49.75
C SER A 737 -6.47 1.29 50.30
N ASP A 738 -6.13 0.22 49.56
CA ASP A 738 -5.05 -0.70 49.93
C ASP A 738 -3.66 -0.08 49.72
N ILE A 739 -3.58 1.06 49.01
CA ILE A 739 -2.32 1.78 48.77
C ILE A 739 -1.86 2.45 50.08
N ASP A 740 -0.95 1.79 50.79
CA ASP A 740 -0.33 2.34 51.99
C ASP A 740 0.75 3.37 51.65
N THR A 741 0.40 4.65 51.72
CA THR A 741 1.34 5.76 51.56
C THR A 741 2.30 5.95 52.73
N GLY A 742 2.22 5.10 53.76
CA GLY A 742 3.19 5.03 54.86
C GLY A 742 4.41 4.16 54.56
N SER A 743 4.32 3.24 53.59
CA SER A 743 5.38 2.30 53.22
C SER A 743 5.94 2.51 51.81
N VAL A 744 5.75 3.73 51.28
CA VAL A 744 6.31 4.22 50.01
C VAL A 744 7.81 3.93 49.92
N GLY A 745 8.26 3.26 48.86
CA GLY A 745 9.68 3.12 48.54
C GLY A 745 10.21 4.33 47.73
N ASP A 746 11.53 4.47 47.62
CA ASP A 746 12.16 5.57 46.88
C ASP A 746 11.89 5.57 45.37
N ILE A 747 11.41 4.45 44.84
CA ILE A 747 11.05 4.31 43.43
C ILE A 747 9.99 5.33 42.99
N TRP A 748 8.98 5.60 43.82
CA TRP A 748 7.92 6.57 43.49
C TRP A 748 8.43 8.02 43.47
N LYS A 749 9.66 8.28 43.94
CA LYS A 749 10.32 9.58 43.82
C LYS A 749 11.11 9.75 42.52
N ARG A 750 11.16 8.72 41.67
CA ARG A 750 11.77 8.84 40.32
C ARG A 750 10.84 9.53 39.32
N HIS A 751 9.54 9.58 39.61
CA HIS A 751 8.53 10.19 38.75
C HIS A 751 8.56 9.65 37.31
N LYS A 752 8.82 8.35 37.18
CA LYS A 752 9.07 7.65 35.93
C LYS A 752 8.48 6.24 36.00
N PHE A 753 7.93 5.75 34.88
CA PHE A 753 7.51 4.36 34.74
C PHE A 753 7.63 3.87 33.30
N GLU A 754 7.91 2.58 33.13
CA GLU A 754 7.96 1.88 31.84
C GLU A 754 6.69 1.05 31.64
N TYR A 755 5.93 1.39 30.60
CA TYR A 755 4.79 0.65 30.10
C TYR A 755 5.21 -0.29 28.97
N VAL A 756 4.56 -1.44 28.87
CA VAL A 756 4.66 -2.34 27.71
C VAL A 756 3.33 -2.31 26.98
N VAL A 757 3.35 -2.00 25.69
CA VAL A 757 2.16 -1.99 24.83
C VAL A 757 1.62 -3.41 24.69
N PRO A 758 0.39 -3.71 25.16
CA PRO A 758 -0.18 -5.04 25.01
C PRO A 758 -0.45 -5.41 23.55
N ALA A 759 -0.35 -6.70 23.21
CA ALA A 759 -0.72 -7.19 21.88
C ALA A 759 -2.19 -6.87 21.56
N GLY A 760 -2.44 -6.26 20.40
CA GLY A 760 -3.78 -5.89 19.94
C GLY A 760 -4.43 -4.69 20.64
N ALA A 761 -3.68 -3.96 21.48
CA ALA A 761 -4.21 -2.78 22.17
C ALA A 761 -4.57 -1.65 21.18
N GLU A 762 -5.80 -1.14 21.27
CA GLU A 762 -6.20 0.10 20.57
C GLU A 762 -5.86 1.35 21.38
N LYS A 763 -5.68 1.18 22.69
CA LYS A 763 -5.48 2.25 23.67
C LYS A 763 -4.39 1.87 24.66
N LEU A 764 -3.56 2.84 25.03
CA LEU A 764 -2.58 2.74 26.11
C LEU A 764 -2.92 3.78 27.18
N PRO A 765 -3.69 3.42 28.22
CA PRO A 765 -3.98 4.32 29.32
C PRO A 765 -2.75 4.47 30.24
N ILE A 766 -2.30 5.70 30.44
CA ILE A 766 -1.23 6.07 31.34
C ILE A 766 -1.85 6.88 32.48
N ASN A 767 -2.17 6.22 33.59
CA ASN A 767 -2.80 6.84 34.75
C ASN A 767 -1.75 7.16 35.82
N ILE A 768 -1.51 8.45 36.02
CA ILE A 768 -0.46 8.97 36.91
C ILE A 768 -1.11 9.60 38.13
N VAL A 769 -0.63 9.22 39.32
CA VAL A 769 -1.03 9.88 40.57
C VAL A 769 0.17 10.54 41.21
N HIS A 770 0.11 11.87 41.33
CA HIS A 770 1.04 12.63 42.17
C HIS A 770 0.40 12.82 43.55
N ASN A 771 1.07 12.33 44.59
CA ASN A 771 0.57 12.47 45.96
C ASN A 771 1.40 13.48 46.76
N TYR A 772 0.67 14.37 47.45
CA TYR A 772 1.19 15.45 48.28
C TYR A 772 0.68 15.30 49.74
N ASP A 773 0.98 14.16 50.34
CA ASP A 773 0.55 13.87 51.72
C ASP A 773 1.19 14.83 52.73
N LEU A 774 0.33 15.56 53.44
CA LEU A 774 0.73 16.45 54.52
C LEU A 774 1.14 15.65 55.76
N ASP A 775 2.22 16.09 56.39
CA ASP A 775 2.71 15.51 57.62
C ASP A 775 1.92 16.01 58.85
N LYS A 776 2.02 15.27 59.95
CA LYS A 776 1.43 15.65 61.23
C LYS A 776 2.46 15.44 62.35
N ARG A 777 2.38 16.25 63.41
CA ARG A 777 3.16 16.03 64.64
C ARG A 777 2.37 16.32 65.88
N ASN A 778 2.93 15.89 67.00
CA ASN A 778 2.40 16.23 68.29
C ASN A 778 3.05 17.49 68.87
N VAL A 779 2.29 18.17 69.73
CA VAL A 779 2.79 19.24 70.61
C VAL A 779 2.63 18.75 72.04
N VAL A 780 3.75 18.54 72.71
CA VAL A 780 3.79 18.08 74.10
C VAL A 780 3.96 19.29 75.00
N VAL A 781 2.95 19.54 75.84
CA VAL A 781 2.96 20.62 76.82
C VAL A 781 3.29 20.04 78.18
N THR A 782 4.38 20.49 78.81
CA THR A 782 4.85 20.03 80.12
C THR A 782 4.73 21.13 81.18
N LYS A 783 4.48 20.74 82.43
CA LYS A 783 4.35 21.68 83.55
C LYS A 783 5.49 21.56 84.55
N ASP A 784 6.01 22.71 84.97
CA ASP A 784 6.96 22.83 86.07
C ASP A 784 6.54 23.97 87.01
N ALA A 785 6.91 23.88 88.27
CA ALA A 785 6.59 24.86 89.31
C ALA A 785 7.76 24.97 90.29
N ARG A 786 8.21 26.20 90.55
CA ARG A 786 9.38 26.51 91.38
C ARG A 786 8.97 27.35 92.60
N ALA A 787 9.68 27.17 93.71
CA ALA A 787 9.37 27.65 95.07
C ALA A 787 8.17 26.92 95.73
N ILE A 788 7.88 27.23 97.00
CA ILE A 788 6.77 26.62 97.76
C ILE A 788 5.45 27.08 97.15
N ASP A 789 4.79 26.21 96.40
CA ASP A 789 3.38 26.36 96.01
C ASP A 789 2.54 26.58 97.30
N PRO A 790 1.94 27.77 97.52
CA PRO A 790 1.20 28.05 98.74
C PRO A 790 -0.02 27.14 98.96
N ALA A 791 -0.47 26.41 97.93
CA ALA A 791 -1.65 25.56 97.96
C ALA A 791 -1.38 24.04 97.81
N GLY A 792 -0.19 23.64 97.34
CA GLY A 792 0.32 22.26 97.36
C GLY A 792 -0.58 21.11 96.85
N LYS A 793 -1.72 21.34 96.18
CA LYS A 793 -2.70 20.28 95.82
C LYS A 793 -3.62 20.55 94.61
N GLY A 794 -3.19 21.30 93.59
CA GLY A 794 -4.01 21.52 92.38
C GLY A 794 -3.40 20.94 91.11
N ASN A 795 -4.23 20.37 90.24
CA ASN A 795 -3.88 20.26 88.83
C ASN A 795 -3.91 21.67 88.21
N PHE A 796 -2.95 21.97 87.34
CA PHE A 796 -2.94 23.17 86.52
C PHE A 796 -3.86 23.00 85.33
N LYS A 797 -4.69 24.00 85.08
CA LYS A 797 -5.70 23.98 84.02
C LYS A 797 -5.19 24.68 82.78
N PHE A 798 -5.14 23.94 81.68
CA PHE A 798 -4.69 24.41 80.37
C PHE A 798 -5.80 24.36 79.35
N GLN A 799 -5.74 25.25 78.38
CA GLN A 799 -6.49 25.17 77.14
C GLN A 799 -5.53 25.44 76.00
N TYR A 800 -5.80 24.85 74.84
CA TYR A 800 -5.03 25.10 73.63
C TYR A 800 -5.94 25.47 72.47
N SER A 801 -5.34 26.08 71.47
CA SER A 801 -5.94 26.48 70.20
C SER A 801 -5.02 26.02 69.08
N ILE A 802 -5.60 25.59 67.95
CA ILE A 802 -4.90 25.28 66.70
C ILE A 802 -5.23 26.30 65.59
N ASP A 803 -5.89 27.39 65.96
CA ASP A 803 -6.32 28.48 65.08
C ASP A 803 -5.91 29.87 65.62
N GLY A 804 -4.76 29.93 66.30
CA GLY A 804 -4.16 31.17 66.77
C GLY A 804 -4.93 31.89 67.88
N GLY A 805 -5.73 31.16 68.67
CA GLY A 805 -6.49 31.67 69.81
C GLY A 805 -7.95 32.01 69.52
N THR A 806 -8.45 31.69 68.32
CA THR A 806 -9.84 31.97 67.92
C THR A 806 -10.82 31.02 68.60
N THR A 807 -10.50 29.73 68.63
CA THR A 807 -11.25 28.70 69.35
C THR A 807 -10.34 27.97 70.34
N TRP A 808 -10.91 27.58 71.48
CA TRP A 808 -10.16 26.97 72.59
C TRP A 808 -10.71 25.58 72.89
N SER A 809 -9.80 24.65 73.18
CA SER A 809 -10.10 23.29 73.58
C SER A 809 -10.87 23.21 74.89
N ALA A 810 -11.42 22.04 75.19
CA ALA A 810 -11.79 21.69 76.56
C ALA A 810 -10.57 21.77 77.49
N THR A 811 -10.81 22.11 78.75
CA THR A 811 -9.76 22.26 79.77
C THR A 811 -9.04 20.93 80.02
N GLN A 812 -7.71 20.98 79.97
CA GLN A 812 -6.79 19.90 80.32
C GLN A 812 -6.23 20.16 81.72
N GLU A 813 -6.26 19.16 82.59
CA GLU A 813 -5.74 19.27 83.96
C GLU A 813 -4.47 18.42 84.10
N ILE A 814 -3.33 19.06 84.39
CA ILE A 814 -2.07 18.35 84.58
C ILE A 814 -1.38 18.74 85.90
N PRO A 815 -0.80 17.78 86.65
CA PRO A 815 -0.05 18.09 87.87
C PRO A 815 1.34 18.68 87.55
N HIS A 816 2.02 19.19 88.58
CA HIS A 816 3.46 19.50 88.49
C HIS A 816 4.26 18.28 88.02
N GLY A 817 5.15 18.47 87.04
CA GLY A 817 5.91 17.38 86.39
C GLY A 817 5.09 16.55 85.40
N GLY A 818 3.80 16.86 85.22
CA GLY A 818 2.92 16.21 84.24
C GLY A 818 2.97 16.87 82.86
N SER A 819 2.29 16.24 81.90
CA SER A 819 2.18 16.71 80.52
C SER A 819 0.86 16.32 79.86
N PHE A 820 0.46 17.06 78.83
CA PHE A 820 -0.57 16.62 77.87
C PHE A 820 -0.05 16.77 76.44
N THR A 821 -0.70 16.10 75.50
CA THR A 821 -0.30 16.08 74.08
C THR A 821 -1.43 16.60 73.21
N ILE A 822 -1.14 17.58 72.37
CA ILE A 822 -1.99 17.95 71.24
C ILE A 822 -1.56 17.06 70.08
N ALA A 823 -2.35 16.03 69.79
CA ALA A 823 -2.00 15.01 68.79
C ALA A 823 -2.32 15.44 67.36
N ASP A 824 -1.60 14.87 66.40
CA ASP A 824 -1.91 14.91 64.96
C ASP A 824 -2.12 16.33 64.39
N VAL A 825 -1.31 17.30 64.86
CA VAL A 825 -1.38 18.68 64.35
C VAL A 825 -0.80 18.71 62.93
N PRO A 826 -1.58 19.14 61.92
CA PRO A 826 -1.12 19.17 60.54
C PRO A 826 -0.02 20.20 60.33
N PHE A 827 0.97 19.85 59.52
CA PHE A 827 1.95 20.79 59.02
C PHE A 827 1.44 21.56 57.82
N LEU A 828 1.56 22.87 57.87
CA LEU A 828 1.33 23.78 56.77
C LEU A 828 2.55 24.69 56.61
N ASP A 829 2.80 25.20 55.40
CA ASP A 829 3.92 26.08 55.06
C ASP A 829 3.39 27.43 54.59
N SER A 830 3.80 28.51 55.27
CA SER A 830 3.45 29.92 54.99
C SER A 830 3.72 30.36 53.56
N THR A 831 4.60 29.67 52.85
CA THR A 831 4.89 29.93 51.42
C THR A 831 3.70 29.56 50.53
N SER A 832 2.93 28.52 50.90
CA SER A 832 1.81 27.98 50.11
C SER A 832 0.43 28.19 50.74
N ARG A 833 0.34 28.24 52.09
CA ARG A 833 -0.90 28.45 52.88
C ARG A 833 -0.59 29.00 54.27
N GLU A 834 -1.61 29.59 54.90
CA GLU A 834 -1.55 29.99 56.31
C GLU A 834 -1.13 28.82 57.21
N GLU A 835 -0.11 29.03 58.04
CA GLU A 835 0.42 28.03 58.96
C GLU A 835 -0.60 27.68 60.05
N THR A 836 -0.62 26.43 60.51
CA THR A 836 -1.41 26.07 61.69
C THR A 836 -0.81 26.72 62.93
N GLN A 837 -1.45 27.79 63.40
CA GLN A 837 -1.03 28.56 64.56
C GLN A 837 -1.52 27.91 65.85
N ILE A 838 -0.59 27.43 66.66
CA ILE A 838 -0.85 26.82 67.96
C ILE A 838 -0.69 27.88 69.04
N GLN A 839 -1.65 27.93 69.96
CA GLN A 839 -1.56 28.77 71.15
C GLN A 839 -2.00 28.00 72.38
N VAL A 840 -1.30 28.18 73.50
CA VAL A 840 -1.59 27.50 74.78
C VAL A 840 -1.77 28.55 75.87
N ARG A 841 -2.76 28.35 76.73
CA ARG A 841 -2.98 29.19 77.91
C ARG A 841 -3.17 28.36 79.17
N GLU A 842 -2.66 28.89 80.27
CA GLU A 842 -2.82 28.37 81.62
C GLU A 842 -3.78 29.27 82.40
N GLU A 843 -4.78 28.70 83.08
CA GLU A 843 -5.64 29.43 84.00
C GLU A 843 -4.87 29.73 85.29
N ILE A 844 -4.84 30.99 85.70
CA ILE A 844 -4.13 31.50 86.88
C ILE A 844 -5.06 32.30 87.80
N PRO A 845 -4.79 32.32 89.12
CA PRO A 845 -5.64 33.04 90.08
C PRO A 845 -5.75 34.53 89.77
N ALA A 846 -6.89 35.13 90.14
CA ALA A 846 -7.11 36.57 89.99
C ALA A 846 -6.11 37.38 90.86
N PRO A 847 -5.83 38.66 90.53
CA PRO A 847 -4.70 39.44 91.08
C PRO A 847 -4.64 39.68 92.60
N ALA A 848 -5.61 39.18 93.37
CA ALA A 848 -5.70 39.34 94.83
C ALA A 848 -5.00 38.22 95.63
N GLU A 849 -4.56 37.14 94.97
CA GLU A 849 -3.77 36.05 95.56
C GLU A 849 -2.34 36.07 95.02
N SER A 850 -1.40 35.28 95.59
CA SER A 850 -0.01 35.20 95.13
C SER A 850 0.06 34.70 93.68
N VAL A 851 0.02 35.62 92.71
CA VAL A 851 0.02 35.28 91.28
C VAL A 851 1.40 34.71 90.91
N PRO A 852 1.48 33.49 90.34
CA PRO A 852 2.74 32.98 89.81
C PRO A 852 3.15 33.77 88.57
N THR A 853 4.45 34.01 88.42
CA THR A 853 5.00 34.42 87.11
C THR A 853 5.14 33.17 86.25
N VAL A 854 4.42 33.10 85.13
CA VAL A 854 4.49 31.98 84.18
C VAL A 854 5.51 32.29 83.09
N THR A 855 6.52 31.45 82.96
CA THR A 855 7.51 31.49 81.88
C THR A 855 7.27 30.33 80.92
N TRP A 856 7.18 30.62 79.63
CA TRP A 856 7.05 29.62 78.58
C TRP A 856 8.42 29.32 77.99
N LEU A 857 8.75 28.04 77.78
CA LEU A 857 9.99 27.60 77.16
C LEU A 857 9.66 26.70 75.97
N MET A 858 10.33 26.89 74.83
CA MET A 858 10.13 26.10 73.62
C MET A 858 11.38 25.29 73.25
N GLY A 859 11.21 24.02 72.89
CA GLY A 859 12.30 23.08 72.56
C GLY A 859 12.89 22.35 73.78
N ASP A 860 13.93 21.54 73.54
CA ASP A 860 14.72 20.86 74.57
C ASP A 860 16.23 20.89 74.22
N PRO A 861 17.10 21.57 74.99
CA PRO A 861 16.79 22.39 76.17
C PRO A 861 15.98 23.64 75.77
N GLY A 862 14.95 23.96 76.54
CA GLY A 862 13.99 25.00 76.18
C GLY A 862 14.59 26.41 76.18
N THR A 863 14.34 27.16 75.10
CA THR A 863 14.62 28.60 75.00
C THR A 863 13.43 29.40 75.49
N ASP A 864 13.67 30.55 76.14
CA ASP A 864 12.61 31.47 76.58
C ASP A 864 11.70 31.83 75.42
N TRP A 865 10.40 31.55 75.58
CA TRP A 865 9.34 31.91 74.65
C TRP A 865 8.48 33.00 75.27
N THR A 866 8.06 33.95 74.44
CA THR A 866 7.26 35.09 74.90
C THR A 866 5.83 34.66 75.23
N GLY A 867 5.24 35.37 76.18
CA GLY A 867 3.86 35.15 76.58
C GLY A 867 3.26 36.42 77.15
N SER A 868 1.95 36.47 77.18
CA SER A 868 1.14 37.58 77.66
C SER A 868 0.21 37.13 78.79
N HIS A 869 -0.39 38.10 79.46
CA HIS A 869 -1.35 37.86 80.52
C HIS A 869 -2.69 38.50 80.14
N ASN A 870 -3.77 37.72 80.17
CA ASN A 870 -5.11 38.18 79.84
C ASN A 870 -6.11 37.78 80.93
N GLY A 871 -6.36 38.69 81.87
CA GLY A 871 -7.34 38.49 82.95
C GLY A 871 -6.94 37.36 83.89
N THR A 872 -7.56 36.19 83.74
CA THR A 872 -7.33 34.98 84.54
C THR A 872 -6.46 33.94 83.84
N HIS A 873 -5.75 34.31 82.77
CA HIS A 873 -4.90 33.39 82.02
C HIS A 873 -3.52 33.96 81.72
N ALA A 874 -2.49 33.11 81.84
CA ALA A 874 -1.21 33.31 81.18
C ALA A 874 -1.26 32.62 79.82
N VAL A 875 -0.88 33.31 78.75
CA VAL A 875 -1.04 32.86 77.37
C VAL A 875 0.34 32.86 76.70
N ALA A 876 0.76 31.73 76.13
CA ALA A 876 1.94 31.69 75.28
C ALA A 876 1.67 32.47 73.98
N ASP A 877 2.67 33.14 73.42
CA ASP A 877 2.54 33.69 72.08
C ASP A 877 2.32 32.55 71.08
N ALA A 878 1.48 32.81 70.06
CA ALA A 878 1.17 31.81 69.05
C ALA A 878 2.44 31.42 68.27
N PHE A 879 2.53 30.14 67.91
CA PHE A 879 3.63 29.60 67.12
C PHE A 879 3.11 28.63 66.08
N ALA A 880 3.83 28.53 64.95
CA ALA A 880 3.44 27.66 63.86
C ALA A 880 3.77 26.19 64.14
N ALA A 881 2.93 25.27 63.68
CA ALA A 881 3.18 23.84 63.75
C ALA A 881 4.48 23.43 63.02
N ASN A 882 4.91 24.20 62.03
CA ASN A 882 6.15 23.96 61.28
C ASN A 882 7.43 24.44 61.98
N THR A 883 7.31 25.05 63.16
CA THR A 883 8.45 25.61 63.91
C THR A 883 9.55 24.56 64.07
N GLY A 884 10.75 24.91 63.63
CA GLY A 884 11.96 24.10 63.75
C GLY A 884 12.14 23.01 62.69
N ILE A 885 11.24 22.90 61.70
CA ILE A 885 11.37 21.95 60.59
C ILE A 885 11.92 22.64 59.33
N THR A 886 12.79 21.94 58.60
CA THR A 886 13.29 22.36 57.28
C THR A 886 12.93 21.32 56.23
N VAL A 887 12.98 21.73 54.95
CA VAL A 887 12.66 20.86 53.80
C VAL A 887 13.58 19.64 53.70
N ASP A 888 14.82 19.75 54.21
CA ASP A 888 15.81 18.67 54.22
C ASP A 888 15.74 17.76 55.46
N MET A 889 14.81 17.98 56.39
CA MET A 889 14.68 17.12 57.57
C MET A 889 14.02 15.78 57.22
N THR A 890 14.64 14.70 57.69
CA THR A 890 14.20 13.31 57.46
C THR A 890 13.23 12.78 58.51
N THR A 891 12.94 13.58 59.54
CA THR A 891 12.05 13.20 60.64
C THR A 891 11.18 14.38 61.04
N THR A 892 10.15 14.10 61.81
CA THR A 892 9.18 15.08 62.29
C THR A 892 9.15 15.05 63.81
N PRO A 893 10.12 15.69 64.49
CA PRO A 893 10.15 15.72 65.95
C PRO A 893 8.92 16.45 66.52
N ASP A 894 8.44 16.03 67.69
CA ASP A 894 7.36 16.71 68.41
C ASP A 894 7.79 18.12 68.89
N ILE A 895 6.85 19.07 69.00
CA ILE A 895 7.12 20.36 69.67
C ILE A 895 7.09 20.12 71.17
N GLN A 896 8.14 20.54 71.88
CA GLN A 896 8.14 20.59 73.33
C GLN A 896 7.86 22.03 73.79
N LEU A 897 6.75 22.23 74.50
CA LEU A 897 6.42 23.50 75.15
C LEU A 897 6.37 23.27 76.66
N LYS A 898 7.08 24.07 77.45
CA LYS A 898 7.13 23.94 78.89
C LYS A 898 6.64 25.22 79.58
N ALA A 899 5.67 25.07 80.48
CA ALA A 899 5.13 26.17 81.28
C ALA A 899 5.68 26.11 82.71
N VAL A 900 6.50 27.09 83.10
CA VAL A 900 7.15 27.17 84.42
C VAL A 900 6.49 28.25 85.28
N ASN A 901 5.83 27.84 86.37
CA ASN A 901 5.32 28.80 87.36
C ASN A 901 6.39 29.09 88.41
N THR A 902 6.66 30.37 88.64
CA THR A 902 7.53 30.83 89.74
C THR A 902 6.70 31.63 90.73
N TYR A 903 6.62 31.14 91.98
CA TYR A 903 5.93 31.83 93.08
C TYR A 903 6.92 32.71 93.85
N ASN A 904 6.51 33.91 94.24
CA ASN A 904 7.33 34.80 95.06
C ASN A 904 7.44 34.23 96.49
N GLU A 905 8.64 33.87 96.93
CA GLU A 905 8.94 33.59 98.34
C GLU A 905 8.87 34.87 99.17
N SER A 906 7.68 35.29 99.59
CA SER A 906 7.58 36.21 100.74
C SER A 906 7.56 35.40 102.03
N VAL A 907 8.72 34.92 102.48
CA VAL A 907 8.87 34.47 103.87
C VAL A 907 9.01 35.71 104.74
N THR A 908 7.89 36.29 105.18
CA THR A 908 7.88 37.20 106.32
C THR A 908 8.03 36.36 107.59
N VAL A 909 9.27 36.15 108.06
CA VAL A 909 9.49 35.58 109.39
C VAL A 909 9.12 36.67 110.41
N ASP A 910 7.91 36.59 110.97
CA ASP A 910 7.57 37.33 112.18
C ASP A 910 8.30 36.70 113.38
N PHE A 911 9.51 37.19 113.64
CA PHE A 911 10.33 36.76 114.79
C PHE A 911 9.67 37.09 116.14
N GLU A 912 8.67 37.98 116.22
CA GLU A 912 8.00 38.28 117.49
C GLU A 912 6.98 37.21 117.91
N ALA A 913 6.39 36.50 116.95
CA ALA A 913 5.39 35.46 117.22
C ALA A 913 5.99 34.08 117.61
N THR A 914 7.28 33.87 117.37
CA THR A 914 7.98 32.58 117.61
C THR A 914 8.74 32.51 118.94
N LEU A 915 8.67 33.55 119.78
CA LEU A 915 9.31 33.56 121.11
C LEU A 915 8.29 33.33 122.25
N PRO A 916 8.50 32.34 123.15
CA PRO A 916 7.70 32.16 124.37
C PRO A 916 7.78 33.40 125.28
N GLN A 917 6.68 33.77 125.95
CA GLN A 917 6.58 34.95 126.83
C GLN A 917 7.69 35.06 127.90
N THR A 918 8.29 33.95 128.31
CA THR A 918 9.42 33.91 129.26
C THR A 918 10.74 34.47 128.69
N GLY A 919 10.91 34.56 127.37
CA GLY A 919 12.11 35.11 126.72
C GLY A 919 12.12 36.63 126.52
N ARG A 920 10.94 37.29 126.59
CA ARG A 920 10.82 38.74 126.37
C ARG A 920 11.35 39.58 127.54
N THR A 921 11.38 39.05 128.76
CA THR A 921 11.84 39.79 129.95
C THR A 921 13.33 39.59 130.24
N THR A 922 13.95 38.48 129.84
CA THR A 922 15.37 38.21 130.13
C THR A 922 16.33 38.98 129.21
N LEU A 923 15.96 39.22 127.94
CA LEU A 923 16.78 39.97 126.99
C LEU A 923 16.89 41.46 127.34
N VAL A 924 15.82 42.06 127.87
CA VAL A 924 15.80 43.46 128.34
C VAL A 924 16.72 43.64 129.55
N TRP A 925 16.79 42.65 130.45
CA TRP A 925 17.71 42.68 131.59
C TRP A 925 19.17 42.50 131.18
N VAL A 926 19.47 41.65 130.19
CA VAL A 926 20.85 41.43 129.71
C VAL A 926 21.38 42.62 128.92
N ILE A 927 20.55 43.27 128.10
CA ILE A 927 20.92 44.51 127.39
C ILE A 927 20.99 45.70 128.37
N GLY A 928 20.07 45.77 129.35
CA GLY A 928 20.07 46.81 130.39
C GLY A 928 21.27 46.74 131.34
N LEU A 929 21.67 45.54 131.79
CA LEU A 929 22.87 45.34 132.62
C LEU A 929 24.17 45.56 131.82
N GLY A 930 24.20 45.19 130.54
CA GLY A 930 25.32 45.48 129.64
C GLY A 930 25.53 46.99 129.43
N LEU A 931 24.44 47.75 129.28
CA LEU A 931 24.50 49.21 129.13
C LEU A 931 24.92 49.91 130.45
N LEU A 932 24.48 49.40 131.60
CA LEU A 932 24.88 49.91 132.92
C LEU A 932 26.36 49.60 133.24
N ALA A 933 26.88 48.45 132.83
CA ALA A 933 28.30 48.12 132.96
C ALA A 933 29.18 48.99 132.04
N ALA A 934 28.72 49.29 130.82
CA ALA A 934 29.39 50.20 129.89
C ALA A 934 29.38 51.66 130.40
N LEU A 935 28.26 52.13 130.96
CA LEU A 935 28.19 53.45 131.61
C LEU A 935 29.05 53.53 132.88
N GLY A 936 29.12 52.46 133.66
CA GLY A 936 29.99 52.36 134.84
C GLY A 936 31.48 52.43 134.48
N ALA A 937 31.89 51.76 133.41
CA ALA A 937 33.25 51.84 132.87
C ALA A 937 33.57 53.24 132.31
N LEU A 938 32.61 53.90 131.65
CA LEU A 938 32.75 55.27 131.15
C LEU A 938 32.88 56.29 132.29
N ILE A 939 32.10 56.15 133.37
CA ILE A 939 32.16 57.02 134.55
C ILE A 939 33.50 56.83 135.30
N MET A 940 34.00 55.59 135.43
CA MET A 940 35.31 55.33 136.04
C MET A 940 36.47 55.83 135.17
N TYR A 941 36.35 55.75 133.84
CA TYR A 941 37.31 56.32 132.90
C TYR A 941 37.37 57.85 133.01
N VAL A 942 36.22 58.53 133.08
CA VAL A 942 36.13 60.00 133.24
C VAL A 942 36.63 60.45 134.63
N ARG A 943 36.38 59.68 135.69
CA ARG A 943 36.85 60.02 137.06
C ARG A 943 38.38 59.86 137.24
N SER A 944 39.06 59.10 136.38
CA SER A 944 40.52 58.95 136.40
C SER A 944 41.28 60.12 135.75
N ARG A 945 40.60 61.05 135.07
CA ARG A 945 41.22 62.15 134.30
C ARG A 945 41.07 63.57 134.88
N ASN A 946 40.43 63.75 136.04
CA ASN A 946 40.37 65.05 136.74
C ASN A 946 40.95 64.96 138.16
N LYS A 947 42.23 64.59 138.22
CA LYS A 947 43.20 65.39 138.97
C LYS A 947 43.93 66.28 137.99
#